data_AF-A0A8J6QI65-F1
#
_entry.id   AF-A0A8J6QI65-F1
#
_cell.length_a   1.000
_cell.length_b   1.000
_cell.length_c   1.000
_cell.angle_alpha   90.00
_cell.angle_beta   90.00
_cell.angle_gamma   90.00
#
_symmetry.space_group_name_H-M   'P 1'
#
loop_
_entity.id
_entity.type
_entity.pdbx_description
1 polymer ?
#
loop_
_entity_poly.entity_id
_entity_poly.type
_entity_poly.pdbx_seq_one_letter_code
_entity_poly.pdbx_strand_id
1 'polypeptide(L)'
;MIKSLEEGRKEDGNRSIADKIIKRLHDLDKTVEYNQGRWAWELLQNAKDSTAKDEDHKISVQIILDENQVEFKHNGIHFTEHDIRGLINQISSKEAEEGEQTRKTGRFGTGFLTTHLLSRTVQIKGILEAESGQFYNFQFTLDREGEKIKDLSPKIEMAWNGFQESVTEIEDFSLYNKNDFNTSFVYSLKNEEQKQIAQIGINEFVKLLPYVLAFIPKIECVRIIDNREITEVIFQNSTSKIDDFITPITRKEDGTESIIHILEYSGERTSIACQVEKEEDIYSFTSVETLPKLFCDFPLIGTENFNFPIVVNSFDFNPLTERNGIWLKKENDDEVAENQNLLLEAYQLYKDLMEKLSESTYSQFYNVIETKIPNVDYLNKEWFQKEIQTPMREFLMDLSIVELENDNKKAIKDIWFPLKEYSKDVKRKLWKYNYDLFPECVPKEKHLIGWSNKSWSNWKSLSYEELAKDLQRQKNIDELKTSLEEDERKTFEWLNEVREFLLQEESNKLLFDKYAITPSRNGEFKTTSELFIDKIKDKELIKILRLLGEDWNDILINKSIANGRYHIKEKKDIASQITLKVNNPSRKDENYNKAIILLSEWFENNNPDEIKHLFSDLYRKKAELFMNTILDKESLYRIMKSDTDLSKVAKAIDDNPHLLDNIESSEQLKSLLTEYDLKDISELRNIIEASNNRVFIQKSELTQEDLAGLGITSLEDLEEALKDKDLSSMFHESNNNVNAFLYAEKLISRAKQRIIEHLETLDEYDCSEIDTDISKTSIGGIKKNGQEIFIVTRPSDNNFIIVYYGSEKDILDYENAELWVDNGIDTPKRITLGRVLKNTGINKIPV
;
A
#
# COMPACT_ATOMS: atom_id res chain seq x y z
N MET A 1 -9.91 -79.14 -38.38
CA MET A 1 -10.81 -79.03 -37.21
C MET A 1 -12.25 -79.29 -37.66
N ILE A 2 -13.22 -79.41 -36.75
CA ILE A 2 -14.65 -79.45 -37.14
C ILE A 2 -15.09 -78.00 -37.37
N LYS A 3 -15.47 -77.64 -38.60
CA LYS A 3 -15.79 -76.24 -38.96
C LYS A 3 -16.80 -75.57 -38.02
N SER A 4 -17.87 -76.27 -37.63
CA SER A 4 -18.89 -75.72 -36.72
C SER A 4 -18.38 -75.42 -35.30
N LEU A 5 -17.28 -76.04 -34.86
CA LEU A 5 -16.62 -75.73 -33.60
C LEU A 5 -15.67 -74.52 -33.71
N GLU A 6 -15.06 -74.29 -34.87
CA GLU A 6 -14.32 -73.04 -35.15
C GLU A 6 -15.27 -71.86 -35.33
N GLU A 7 -16.38 -72.04 -36.07
CA GLU A 7 -17.45 -71.06 -36.25
C GLU A 7 -18.09 -70.69 -34.90
N GLY A 8 -18.47 -71.68 -34.08
CA GLY A 8 -19.01 -71.43 -32.73
C GLY A 8 -18.02 -70.72 -31.80
N ARG A 9 -16.72 -71.11 -31.81
CA ARG A 9 -15.68 -70.43 -31.03
C ARG A 9 -15.49 -68.96 -31.47
N LYS A 10 -15.58 -68.68 -32.78
CA LYS A 10 -15.50 -67.32 -33.32
C LYS A 10 -16.74 -66.50 -32.93
N GLU A 11 -17.93 -67.09 -32.99
CA GLU A 11 -19.18 -66.42 -32.58
C GLU A 11 -19.17 -66.08 -31.08
N ASP A 12 -18.79 -67.01 -30.21
CA ASP A 12 -18.69 -66.77 -28.76
C ASP A 12 -17.61 -65.72 -28.42
N GLY A 13 -16.49 -65.71 -29.15
CA GLY A 13 -15.47 -64.66 -29.04
C GLY A 13 -16.01 -63.28 -29.40
N ASN A 14 -16.67 -63.15 -30.55
CA ASN A 14 -17.30 -61.91 -31.00
C ASN A 14 -18.38 -61.41 -30.02
N ARG A 15 -19.18 -62.32 -29.44
CA ARG A 15 -20.18 -61.98 -28.42
C ARG A 15 -19.54 -61.44 -27.14
N SER A 16 -18.45 -62.04 -26.67
CA SER A 16 -17.72 -61.56 -25.48
C SER A 16 -17.09 -60.18 -25.69
N ILE A 17 -16.54 -59.94 -26.89
CA ILE A 17 -16.02 -58.63 -27.29
C ILE A 17 -17.17 -57.60 -27.33
N ALA A 18 -18.29 -57.94 -27.96
CA ALA A 18 -19.45 -57.05 -28.06
C ALA A 18 -20.00 -56.65 -26.68
N ASP A 19 -20.10 -57.58 -25.74
CA ASP A 19 -20.56 -57.31 -24.37
C ASP A 19 -19.61 -56.35 -23.61
N LYS A 20 -18.28 -56.57 -23.71
CA LYS A 20 -17.26 -55.66 -23.17
C LYS A 20 -17.39 -54.23 -23.73
N ILE A 21 -17.61 -54.10 -25.04
CA ILE A 21 -17.76 -52.79 -25.72
C ILE A 21 -19.06 -52.11 -25.28
N ILE A 22 -20.20 -52.81 -25.30
CA ILE A 22 -21.50 -52.26 -24.89
C ILE A 22 -21.44 -51.71 -23.47
N LYS A 23 -20.89 -52.50 -22.52
CA LYS A 23 -20.77 -52.07 -21.13
C LYS A 23 -19.96 -50.78 -20.99
N ARG A 24 -18.77 -50.71 -21.60
CA ARG A 24 -17.91 -49.53 -21.53
C ARG A 24 -18.50 -48.31 -22.26
N LEU A 25 -19.19 -48.50 -23.40
CA LEU A 25 -19.88 -47.39 -24.09
C LEU A 25 -21.01 -46.81 -23.24
N HIS A 26 -21.80 -47.66 -22.57
CA HIS A 26 -22.85 -47.22 -21.64
C HIS A 26 -22.30 -46.51 -20.39
N ASP A 27 -21.10 -46.89 -19.92
CA ASP A 27 -20.44 -46.17 -18.82
C ASP A 27 -19.85 -44.82 -19.30
N LEU A 28 -19.40 -44.72 -20.56
CA LEU A 28 -19.04 -43.46 -21.24
C LEU A 28 -20.25 -42.53 -21.45
N ASP A 29 -21.39 -43.06 -21.91
CA ASP A 29 -22.64 -42.29 -22.09
C ASP A 29 -23.13 -41.63 -20.79
N LYS A 30 -22.75 -42.18 -19.63
CA LYS A 30 -23.07 -41.62 -18.29
C LYS A 30 -22.11 -40.55 -17.80
N THR A 31 -20.97 -40.37 -18.46
CA THR A 31 -19.89 -39.49 -18.02
C THR A 31 -19.53 -38.42 -19.06
N VAL A 32 -20.36 -38.26 -20.11
CA VAL A 32 -20.20 -37.30 -21.21
C VAL A 32 -19.91 -35.89 -20.71
N GLU A 33 -20.69 -35.38 -19.75
CA GLU A 33 -20.59 -34.01 -19.22
C GLU A 33 -19.20 -33.65 -18.67
N TYR A 34 -18.40 -34.63 -18.25
CA TYR A 34 -17.07 -34.44 -17.65
C TYR A 34 -15.92 -34.90 -18.57
N ASN A 35 -16.21 -35.42 -19.77
CA ASN A 35 -15.23 -36.03 -20.67
C ASN A 35 -15.17 -35.39 -22.07
N GLN A 36 -15.85 -34.26 -22.32
CA GLN A 36 -16.05 -33.72 -23.67
C GLN A 36 -14.75 -33.40 -24.42
N GLY A 37 -13.68 -32.93 -23.76
CA GLY A 37 -12.36 -32.74 -24.37
C GLY A 37 -11.38 -33.90 -24.28
N ARG A 38 -11.74 -35.01 -23.64
CA ARG A 38 -10.81 -36.13 -23.40
C ARG A 38 -10.37 -36.84 -24.68
N TRP A 39 -11.23 -36.90 -25.70
CA TRP A 39 -10.94 -37.62 -26.96
C TRP A 39 -9.68 -37.13 -27.67
N ALA A 40 -9.42 -35.81 -27.67
CA ALA A 40 -8.27 -35.23 -28.36
C ALA A 40 -6.95 -35.60 -27.67
N TRP A 41 -6.96 -35.62 -26.33
CA TRP A 41 -5.82 -36.07 -25.52
C TRP A 41 -5.55 -37.57 -25.70
N GLU A 42 -6.58 -38.41 -25.72
CA GLU A 42 -6.39 -39.86 -25.93
C GLU A 42 -5.83 -40.17 -27.34
N LEU A 43 -6.21 -39.41 -28.38
CA LEU A 43 -5.62 -39.53 -29.72
C LEU A 43 -4.18 -39.02 -29.79
N LEU A 44 -3.87 -37.87 -29.18
CA LEU A 44 -2.50 -37.35 -29.07
C LEU A 44 -1.59 -38.30 -28.28
N GLN A 45 -2.13 -38.92 -27.22
CA GLN A 45 -1.44 -39.94 -26.44
C GLN A 45 -1.16 -41.19 -27.27
N ASN A 46 -2.11 -41.68 -28.07
CA ASN A 46 -1.88 -42.81 -28.99
C ASN A 46 -0.79 -42.48 -30.02
N ALA A 47 -0.81 -41.27 -30.60
CA ALA A 47 0.25 -40.80 -31.50
C ALA A 47 1.63 -40.82 -30.81
N LYS A 48 1.73 -40.29 -29.58
CA LYS A 48 2.97 -40.35 -28.77
C LYS A 48 3.43 -41.79 -28.48
N ASP A 49 2.55 -42.61 -27.91
CA ASP A 49 2.82 -44.00 -27.49
C ASP A 49 3.25 -44.90 -28.67
N SER A 50 2.87 -44.58 -29.92
CA SER A 50 3.34 -45.28 -31.12
C SER A 50 4.88 -45.25 -31.23
N THR A 51 5.48 -44.07 -31.06
CA THR A 51 6.92 -43.84 -31.20
C THR A 51 7.74 -44.25 -29.98
N ALA A 52 7.19 -44.96 -28.99
CA ALA A 52 7.89 -45.25 -27.73
C ALA A 52 9.20 -46.06 -27.88
N LYS A 53 9.47 -46.64 -29.06
CA LYS A 53 10.72 -47.36 -29.41
C LYS A 53 11.71 -46.55 -30.27
N ASP A 54 11.32 -45.38 -30.75
CA ASP A 54 12.10 -44.51 -31.65
C ASP A 54 12.24 -43.14 -30.96
N GLU A 55 13.31 -42.94 -30.19
CA GLU A 55 13.46 -41.76 -29.32
C GLU A 55 13.68 -40.46 -30.11
N ASP A 56 14.29 -40.52 -31.30
CA ASP A 56 14.58 -39.36 -32.16
C ASP A 56 13.36 -38.91 -32.99
N HIS A 57 12.39 -39.79 -33.28
CA HIS A 57 11.22 -39.44 -34.10
C HIS A 57 10.24 -38.53 -33.36
N LYS A 58 10.09 -37.29 -33.82
CA LYS A 58 9.14 -36.32 -33.27
C LYS A 58 7.73 -36.45 -33.84
N ILE A 59 6.75 -36.19 -32.99
CA ILE A 59 5.33 -36.24 -33.33
C ILE A 59 4.84 -34.88 -33.85
N SER A 60 4.31 -34.90 -35.06
CA SER A 60 3.44 -33.86 -35.62
C SER A 60 2.01 -34.38 -35.74
N VAL A 61 1.04 -33.57 -35.33
CA VAL A 61 -0.40 -33.85 -35.39
C VAL A 61 -1.13 -32.79 -36.21
N GLN A 62 -2.14 -33.21 -36.96
CA GLN A 62 -3.09 -32.33 -37.62
C GLN A 62 -4.51 -32.73 -37.24
N ILE A 63 -5.33 -31.77 -36.81
CA ILE A 63 -6.76 -31.94 -36.56
C ILE A 63 -7.52 -31.04 -37.53
N ILE A 64 -8.52 -31.60 -38.22
CA ILE A 64 -9.37 -30.88 -39.18
C ILE A 64 -10.81 -31.02 -38.70
N LEU A 65 -11.50 -29.89 -38.57
CA LEU A 65 -12.87 -29.80 -38.11
C LEU A 65 -13.75 -29.23 -39.23
N ASP A 66 -14.69 -30.04 -39.71
CA ASP A 66 -15.67 -29.71 -40.74
C ASP A 66 -17.08 -29.70 -40.13
N GLU A 67 -18.07 -29.19 -40.88
CA GLU A 67 -19.49 -29.16 -40.48
C GLU A 67 -20.05 -30.49 -39.94
N ASN A 68 -19.62 -31.62 -40.50
CA ASN A 68 -20.17 -32.94 -40.17
C ASN A 68 -19.10 -34.01 -39.90
N GLN A 69 -17.84 -33.63 -39.71
CA GLN A 69 -16.77 -34.59 -39.37
C GLN A 69 -15.59 -33.95 -38.62
N VAL A 70 -14.86 -34.79 -37.88
CA VAL A 70 -13.53 -34.47 -37.34
C VAL A 70 -12.54 -35.46 -37.94
N GLU A 71 -11.42 -34.98 -38.48
CA GLU A 71 -10.31 -35.83 -38.91
C GLU A 71 -9.06 -35.54 -38.06
N PHE A 72 -8.53 -36.57 -37.39
CA PHE A 72 -7.29 -36.52 -36.62
C PHE A 72 -6.19 -37.31 -37.35
N LYS A 73 -5.05 -36.66 -37.60
CA LYS A 73 -3.91 -37.18 -38.35
C LYS A 73 -2.62 -37.11 -37.52
N HIS A 74 -1.73 -38.09 -37.66
CA HIS A 74 -0.39 -38.03 -37.07
C HIS A 74 0.70 -38.69 -37.94
N ASN A 75 1.94 -38.25 -37.75
CA ASN A 75 3.16 -38.85 -38.33
C ASN A 75 3.81 -39.93 -37.44
N GLY A 76 3.15 -40.35 -36.36
CA GLY A 76 3.58 -41.51 -35.57
C GLY A 76 3.72 -42.77 -36.43
N ILE A 77 4.46 -43.77 -35.92
CA ILE A 77 4.83 -44.95 -36.72
C ILE A 77 3.61 -45.80 -37.15
N HIS A 78 3.87 -46.69 -38.11
CA HIS A 78 2.95 -47.71 -38.60
C HIS A 78 2.38 -48.59 -37.47
N PHE A 79 1.20 -49.15 -37.74
CA PHE A 79 0.57 -50.17 -36.91
C PHE A 79 1.31 -51.50 -37.02
N THR A 80 1.14 -52.35 -36.01
CA THR A 80 1.45 -53.79 -36.06
C THR A 80 0.17 -54.63 -36.16
N GLU A 81 0.28 -55.91 -36.48
CA GLU A 81 -0.87 -56.83 -36.45
C GLU A 81 -1.58 -56.87 -35.09
N HIS A 82 -0.83 -56.70 -34.01
CA HIS A 82 -1.36 -56.63 -32.64
C HIS A 82 -2.21 -55.38 -32.41
N ASP A 83 -1.80 -54.24 -32.96
CA ASP A 83 -2.56 -52.99 -32.85
C ASP A 83 -3.87 -53.06 -33.64
N ILE A 84 -3.88 -53.64 -34.84
CA ILE A 84 -5.10 -53.88 -35.63
C ILE A 84 -6.06 -54.82 -34.89
N ARG A 85 -5.55 -55.93 -34.36
CA ARG A 85 -6.33 -56.87 -33.53
C ARG A 85 -6.89 -56.15 -32.30
N GLY A 86 -6.11 -55.28 -31.64
CA GLY A 86 -6.52 -54.49 -30.50
C GLY A 86 -7.62 -53.47 -30.81
N LEU A 87 -7.49 -52.73 -31.91
CA LEU A 87 -8.49 -51.76 -32.39
C LEU A 87 -9.85 -52.43 -32.71
N ILE A 88 -9.84 -53.52 -33.49
CA ILE A 88 -11.09 -54.16 -33.92
C ILE A 88 -11.75 -54.91 -32.75
N ASN A 89 -10.98 -55.67 -31.96
CA ASN A 89 -11.52 -56.52 -30.89
C ASN A 89 -11.64 -55.82 -29.53
N GLN A 90 -11.19 -54.56 -29.39
CA GLN A 90 -11.13 -53.84 -28.10
C GLN A 90 -10.37 -54.61 -27.00
N ILE A 91 -9.47 -55.52 -27.39
CA ILE A 91 -8.59 -56.23 -26.46
C ILE A 91 -7.38 -55.33 -26.26
N SER A 92 -7.13 -54.94 -25.01
CA SER A 92 -5.94 -54.15 -24.68
C SER A 92 -4.69 -54.93 -25.11
N SER A 93 -3.84 -54.32 -25.93
CA SER A 93 -2.54 -54.88 -26.29
C SER A 93 -1.60 -55.08 -25.09
N LYS A 94 -2.02 -54.62 -23.90
CA LYS A 94 -1.27 -54.57 -22.64
C LYS A 94 -1.90 -55.42 -21.51
N GLU A 95 -2.91 -56.26 -21.79
CA GLU A 95 -3.46 -57.23 -20.80
C GLU A 95 -2.59 -58.50 -20.66
N ALA A 96 -1.40 -58.55 -21.26
CA ALA A 96 -0.49 -59.70 -21.22
C ALA A 96 0.99 -59.26 -21.15
N GLU A 97 1.49 -59.03 -19.94
CA GLU A 97 2.81 -59.46 -19.43
C GLU A 97 3.03 -58.90 -18.01
N GLU A 98 2.86 -59.76 -16.99
CA GLU A 98 3.15 -59.42 -15.60
C GLU A 98 4.66 -59.25 -15.41
N GLY A 99 5.16 -58.01 -15.35
CA GLY A 99 6.53 -57.72 -14.92
C GLY A 99 7.29 -56.64 -15.69
N GLU A 100 6.85 -56.22 -16.89
CA GLU A 100 7.53 -55.17 -17.65
C GLU A 100 7.05 -53.76 -17.28
N GLN A 101 7.96 -52.91 -16.80
CA GLN A 101 7.76 -51.46 -16.71
C GLN A 101 7.80 -50.83 -18.11
N THR A 102 6.69 -50.87 -18.84
CA THR A 102 6.61 -50.22 -20.15
C THR A 102 6.54 -48.69 -20.02
N ARG A 103 7.41 -47.95 -20.73
CA ARG A 103 7.40 -46.47 -20.81
C ARG A 103 6.19 -45.89 -21.59
N LYS A 104 5.05 -46.59 -21.64
CA LYS A 104 3.87 -46.24 -22.44
C LYS A 104 2.72 -45.76 -21.55
N THR A 105 2.27 -44.52 -21.72
CA THR A 105 1.31 -43.83 -20.82
C THR A 105 -0.05 -44.55 -20.72
N GLY A 106 -0.51 -45.21 -21.80
CA GLY A 106 -1.84 -45.81 -21.83
C GLY A 106 -1.97 -47.14 -21.08
N ARG A 107 -1.98 -47.16 -19.74
CA ARG A 107 -2.02 -48.41 -18.93
C ARG A 107 -3.32 -49.24 -19.08
N PHE A 108 -4.48 -48.62 -19.36
CA PHE A 108 -5.81 -49.28 -19.21
C PHE A 108 -6.48 -49.80 -20.50
N GLY A 109 -5.95 -49.52 -21.69
CA GLY A 109 -6.55 -49.99 -22.95
C GLY A 109 -7.99 -49.50 -23.22
N THR A 110 -8.36 -48.36 -22.64
CA THR A 110 -9.70 -47.74 -22.72
C THR A 110 -9.74 -46.51 -23.63
N GLY A 111 -8.63 -45.78 -23.79
CA GLY A 111 -8.59 -44.44 -24.39
C GLY A 111 -9.23 -44.30 -25.78
N PHE A 112 -8.99 -45.26 -26.69
CA PHE A 112 -9.61 -45.25 -28.01
C PHE A 112 -11.14 -45.44 -27.97
N LEU A 113 -11.70 -46.04 -26.93
CA LEU A 113 -13.15 -46.11 -26.78
C LEU A 113 -13.74 -44.74 -26.39
N THR A 114 -13.02 -43.94 -25.60
CA THR A 114 -13.41 -42.56 -25.25
C THR A 114 -13.64 -41.68 -26.48
N THR A 115 -12.92 -41.91 -27.58
CA THR A 115 -13.13 -41.14 -28.82
C THR A 115 -14.50 -41.40 -29.46
N HIS A 116 -15.19 -42.48 -29.07
CA HIS A 116 -16.53 -42.78 -29.59
C HIS A 116 -17.62 -41.83 -29.04
N LEU A 117 -17.26 -40.93 -28.10
CA LEU A 117 -18.05 -39.75 -27.73
C LEU A 117 -18.28 -38.81 -28.93
N LEU A 118 -17.31 -38.68 -29.84
CA LEU A 118 -17.48 -37.93 -31.09
C LEU A 118 -18.42 -38.67 -32.04
N SER A 119 -18.15 -39.96 -32.26
CA SER A 119 -18.97 -40.81 -33.12
C SER A 119 -18.70 -42.29 -32.85
N ARG A 120 -19.77 -43.09 -32.80
CA ARG A 120 -19.64 -44.55 -32.74
C ARG A 120 -19.22 -45.17 -34.08
N THR A 121 -19.14 -44.39 -35.15
CA THR A 121 -18.62 -44.81 -36.45
C THR A 121 -17.33 -44.03 -36.75
N VAL A 122 -16.22 -44.75 -36.88
CA VAL A 122 -14.89 -44.17 -37.12
C VAL A 122 -14.28 -44.79 -38.37
N GLN A 123 -13.83 -43.99 -39.34
CA GLN A 123 -13.01 -44.48 -40.43
C GLN A 123 -11.53 -44.39 -40.03
N ILE A 124 -10.80 -45.48 -40.20
CA ILE A 124 -9.39 -45.60 -39.83
C ILE A 124 -8.59 -45.83 -41.11
N LYS A 125 -7.55 -45.02 -41.32
CA LYS A 125 -6.55 -45.18 -42.37
C LYS A 125 -5.16 -45.27 -41.74
N GLY A 126 -4.33 -46.18 -42.23
CA GLY A 126 -2.97 -46.33 -41.72
C GLY A 126 -2.08 -47.18 -42.61
N ILE A 127 -0.84 -47.31 -42.17
CA ILE A 127 0.13 -48.27 -42.70
C ILE A 127 0.37 -49.33 -41.64
N LEU A 128 0.39 -50.59 -42.06
CA LEU A 128 0.63 -51.78 -41.24
C LEU A 128 1.98 -52.41 -41.61
N GLU A 129 2.84 -52.66 -40.63
CA GLU A 129 3.94 -53.63 -40.75
C GLU A 129 3.44 -55.02 -40.33
N ALA A 130 3.47 -55.98 -41.24
CA ALA A 130 3.14 -57.37 -40.95
C ALA A 130 4.32 -58.10 -40.29
N GLU A 131 4.08 -59.26 -39.65
CA GLU A 131 5.15 -60.08 -39.06
C GLU A 131 6.22 -60.54 -40.08
N SER A 132 5.94 -60.46 -41.39
CA SER A 132 6.89 -60.70 -42.48
C SER A 132 7.87 -59.54 -42.76
N GLY A 133 7.66 -58.36 -42.15
CA GLY A 133 8.39 -57.13 -42.46
C GLY A 133 7.91 -56.41 -43.73
N GLN A 134 6.80 -56.86 -44.33
CA GLN A 134 6.14 -56.16 -45.44
C GLN A 134 5.20 -55.08 -44.93
N PHE A 135 5.08 -54.00 -45.71
CA PHE A 135 4.24 -52.85 -45.38
C PHE A 135 2.98 -52.80 -46.24
N TYR A 136 1.85 -52.48 -45.62
CA TYR A 136 0.54 -52.46 -46.28
C TYR A 136 -0.20 -51.17 -45.95
N ASN A 137 -0.79 -50.52 -46.96
CA ASN A 137 -1.83 -49.51 -46.74
C ASN A 137 -3.15 -50.20 -46.42
N PHE A 138 -3.92 -49.65 -45.48
CA PHE A 138 -5.28 -50.11 -45.18
C PHE A 138 -6.22 -48.93 -44.93
N GLN A 139 -7.53 -49.14 -45.16
CA GLN A 139 -8.58 -48.17 -44.85
C GLN A 139 -9.91 -48.89 -44.61
N PHE A 140 -10.40 -48.89 -43.37
CA PHE A 140 -11.67 -49.55 -43.02
C PHE A 140 -12.50 -48.71 -42.05
N THR A 141 -13.79 -49.07 -41.92
CA THR A 141 -14.72 -48.42 -40.99
C THR A 141 -14.94 -49.31 -39.77
N LEU A 142 -14.72 -48.74 -38.59
CA LEU A 142 -15.09 -49.34 -37.31
C LEU A 142 -16.46 -48.79 -36.89
N ASP A 143 -17.49 -49.64 -36.93
CA ASP A 143 -18.84 -49.29 -36.52
C ASP A 143 -19.19 -49.96 -35.18
N ARG A 144 -19.50 -49.12 -34.18
CA ARG A 144 -19.93 -49.52 -32.83
C ARG A 144 -21.37 -49.06 -32.50
N GLU A 145 -22.18 -48.65 -33.48
CA GLU A 145 -23.58 -48.33 -33.24
C GLU A 145 -24.40 -49.59 -32.93
N GLY A 146 -25.29 -49.52 -31.95
CA GLY A 146 -26.09 -50.65 -31.47
C GLY A 146 -26.04 -50.76 -29.94
N GLU A 147 -27.11 -51.28 -29.35
CA GLU A 147 -27.25 -51.43 -27.88
C GLU A 147 -27.15 -52.88 -27.43
N LYS A 148 -27.30 -53.85 -28.36
CA LYS A 148 -27.38 -55.28 -28.04
C LYS A 148 -26.29 -56.03 -28.76
N ILE A 149 -25.84 -57.14 -28.15
CA ILE A 149 -24.82 -58.04 -28.70
C ILE A 149 -25.18 -58.49 -30.13
N LYS A 150 -26.47 -58.67 -30.44
CA LYS A 150 -26.97 -59.04 -31.78
C LYS A 150 -26.73 -57.97 -32.85
N ASP A 151 -26.67 -56.70 -32.46
CA ASP A 151 -26.49 -55.57 -33.37
C ASP A 151 -24.99 -55.33 -33.62
N LEU A 152 -24.17 -55.52 -32.58
CA LEU A 152 -22.75 -55.22 -32.60
C LEU A 152 -21.87 -56.40 -33.09
N SER A 153 -22.26 -57.66 -32.85
CA SER A 153 -21.45 -58.82 -33.31
C SER A 153 -21.25 -58.86 -34.83
N PRO A 154 -22.26 -58.62 -35.69
CA PRO A 154 -22.07 -58.55 -37.14
C PRO A 154 -21.13 -57.41 -37.56
N LYS A 155 -21.14 -56.28 -36.83
CA LYS A 155 -20.31 -55.11 -37.15
C LYS A 155 -18.83 -55.34 -36.87
N ILE A 156 -18.49 -56.16 -35.86
CA ILE A 156 -17.13 -56.63 -35.62
C ILE A 156 -16.64 -57.46 -36.82
N GLU A 157 -17.49 -58.32 -37.38
CA GLU A 157 -17.13 -59.09 -38.59
C GLU A 157 -17.03 -58.21 -39.84
N MET A 158 -17.92 -57.21 -39.99
CA MET A 158 -17.82 -56.23 -41.08
C MET A 158 -16.52 -55.41 -41.00
N ALA A 159 -16.06 -55.03 -39.81
CA ALA A 159 -14.78 -54.35 -39.63
C ALA A 159 -13.59 -55.24 -40.02
N TRP A 160 -13.62 -56.53 -39.65
CA TRP A 160 -12.60 -57.50 -40.08
C TRP A 160 -12.58 -57.71 -41.60
N ASN A 161 -13.75 -57.86 -42.24
CA ASN A 161 -13.84 -58.02 -43.69
C ASN A 161 -13.39 -56.74 -44.41
N GLY A 162 -13.86 -55.57 -43.97
CA GLY A 162 -13.47 -54.28 -44.54
C GLY A 162 -11.98 -53.99 -44.40
N PHE A 163 -11.36 -54.39 -43.29
CA PHE A 163 -9.90 -54.37 -43.16
C PHE A 163 -9.25 -55.26 -44.23
N GLN A 164 -9.62 -56.55 -44.31
CA GLN A 164 -9.04 -57.51 -45.26
C GLN A 164 -9.21 -57.10 -46.74
N GLU A 165 -10.36 -56.52 -47.10
CA GLU A 165 -10.64 -56.02 -48.45
C GLU A 165 -9.88 -54.72 -48.80
N SER A 166 -9.43 -53.96 -47.79
CA SER A 166 -8.72 -52.68 -47.98
C SER A 166 -7.19 -52.80 -48.04
N VAL A 167 -6.63 -53.93 -47.61
CA VAL A 167 -5.19 -54.14 -47.47
C VAL A 167 -4.52 -54.19 -48.86
N THR A 168 -3.57 -53.29 -49.09
CA THR A 168 -2.81 -53.17 -50.34
C THR A 168 -1.31 -53.08 -50.04
N GLU A 169 -0.49 -53.93 -50.67
CA GLU A 169 0.95 -54.00 -50.41
C GLU A 169 1.67 -52.75 -50.95
N ILE A 170 2.63 -52.25 -50.18
CA ILE A 170 3.50 -51.13 -50.58
C ILE A 170 4.72 -51.73 -51.29
N GLU A 171 4.61 -51.90 -52.61
CA GLU A 171 5.66 -52.52 -53.45
C GLU A 171 6.99 -51.75 -53.44
N ASP A 172 6.94 -50.42 -53.26
CA ASP A 172 8.13 -49.55 -53.18
C ASP A 172 8.16 -48.83 -51.82
N PHE A 173 8.99 -49.34 -50.91
CA PHE A 173 9.20 -48.76 -49.59
C PHE A 173 9.80 -47.35 -49.62
N SER A 174 10.40 -46.91 -50.72
CA SER A 174 10.89 -45.52 -50.85
C SER A 174 9.75 -44.48 -50.90
N LEU A 175 8.52 -44.92 -51.15
CA LEU A 175 7.31 -44.11 -51.06
C LEU A 175 6.81 -43.93 -49.61
N TYR A 176 7.33 -44.69 -48.63
CA TYR A 176 6.98 -44.52 -47.23
C TYR A 176 7.84 -43.43 -46.58
N ASN A 177 7.29 -42.22 -46.50
CA ASN A 177 7.88 -41.15 -45.69
C ASN A 177 7.34 -41.21 -44.25
N LYS A 178 8.18 -41.56 -43.28
CA LYS A 178 7.83 -41.55 -41.84
C LYS A 178 7.29 -40.20 -41.36
N ASN A 179 7.68 -39.08 -41.99
CA ASN A 179 7.26 -37.74 -41.58
C ASN A 179 5.88 -37.33 -42.10
N ASP A 180 5.31 -38.07 -43.06
CA ASP A 180 3.97 -37.80 -43.56
C ASP A 180 2.89 -38.21 -42.54
N PHE A 181 1.69 -37.64 -42.69
CA PHE A 181 0.51 -37.98 -41.90
C PHE A 181 -0.07 -39.35 -42.30
N ASN A 182 0.69 -40.41 -41.99
CA ASN A 182 0.43 -41.79 -42.40
C ASN A 182 -0.79 -42.42 -41.72
N THR A 183 -1.15 -41.95 -40.52
CA THR A 183 -2.32 -42.44 -39.78
C THR A 183 -3.39 -41.35 -39.72
N SER A 184 -4.64 -41.72 -39.99
CA SER A 184 -5.82 -40.84 -39.88
C SER A 184 -7.02 -41.55 -39.26
N PHE A 185 -7.76 -40.82 -38.41
CA PHE A 185 -9.03 -41.23 -37.82
C PHE A 185 -10.11 -40.18 -38.17
N VAL A 186 -11.15 -40.58 -38.89
CA VAL A 186 -12.27 -39.70 -39.28
C VAL A 186 -13.54 -40.09 -38.52
N TYR A 187 -14.11 -39.14 -37.78
CA TYR A 187 -15.33 -39.29 -36.98
C TYR A 187 -16.47 -38.53 -37.65
N SER A 188 -17.57 -39.21 -38.01
CA SER A 188 -18.74 -38.56 -38.61
C SER A 188 -19.68 -38.01 -37.53
N LEU A 189 -19.87 -36.69 -37.51
CA LEU A 189 -20.75 -35.97 -36.59
C LEU A 189 -22.16 -35.92 -37.18
N LYS A 190 -23.07 -36.76 -36.67
CA LYS A 190 -24.43 -36.94 -37.21
C LYS A 190 -25.47 -36.01 -36.57
N ASN A 191 -25.20 -35.51 -35.37
CA ASN A 191 -26.13 -34.67 -34.61
C ASN A 191 -25.41 -33.47 -33.96
N GLU A 192 -26.19 -32.49 -33.47
CA GLU A 192 -25.64 -31.26 -32.88
C GLU A 192 -24.91 -31.49 -31.55
N GLU A 193 -25.27 -32.52 -30.79
CA GLU A 193 -24.58 -32.91 -29.55
C GLU A 193 -23.13 -33.33 -29.84
N GLN A 194 -22.92 -34.17 -30.87
CA GLN A 194 -21.59 -34.59 -31.32
C GLN A 194 -20.75 -33.40 -31.82
N LYS A 195 -21.37 -32.44 -32.53
CA LYS A 195 -20.70 -31.20 -32.94
C LYS A 195 -20.30 -30.32 -31.75
N GLN A 196 -21.15 -30.25 -30.72
CA GLN A 196 -20.83 -29.55 -29.47
C GLN A 196 -19.67 -30.23 -28.71
N ILE A 197 -19.66 -31.56 -28.61
CA ILE A 197 -18.55 -32.32 -28.01
C ILE A 197 -17.24 -32.07 -28.78
N ALA A 198 -17.28 -32.07 -30.12
CA ALA A 198 -16.12 -31.73 -30.95
C ALA A 198 -15.61 -30.31 -30.66
N GLN A 199 -16.49 -29.31 -30.67
CA GLN A 199 -16.15 -27.92 -30.40
C GLN A 199 -15.55 -27.72 -29.01
N ILE A 200 -16.23 -28.21 -27.98
CA ILE A 200 -15.81 -28.05 -26.59
C ILE A 200 -14.44 -28.72 -26.40
N GLY A 201 -14.26 -29.91 -26.98
CA GLY A 201 -12.99 -30.60 -26.91
C GLY A 201 -11.82 -29.87 -27.59
N ILE A 202 -12.01 -29.28 -28.77
CA ILE A 202 -10.99 -28.43 -29.39
C ILE A 202 -10.72 -27.19 -28.54
N ASN A 203 -11.75 -26.54 -28.02
CA ASN A 203 -11.62 -25.33 -27.20
C ASN A 203 -10.89 -25.58 -25.86
N GLU A 204 -11.02 -26.78 -25.27
CA GLU A 204 -10.23 -27.22 -24.11
C GLU A 204 -8.81 -27.62 -24.51
N PHE A 205 -8.67 -28.36 -25.62
CA PHE A 205 -7.40 -28.83 -26.14
C PHE A 205 -6.43 -27.67 -26.41
N VAL A 206 -6.89 -26.65 -27.15
CA VAL A 206 -6.14 -25.42 -27.47
C VAL A 206 -5.60 -24.69 -26.23
N LYS A 207 -6.35 -24.69 -25.11
CA LYS A 207 -5.96 -23.99 -23.86
C LYS A 207 -4.82 -24.67 -23.11
N LEU A 208 -4.79 -26.01 -23.11
CA LEU A 208 -3.81 -26.78 -22.33
C LEU A 208 -2.64 -27.29 -23.18
N LEU A 209 -2.76 -27.23 -24.51
CA LEU A 209 -1.73 -27.65 -25.46
C LEU A 209 -0.36 -26.99 -25.22
N PRO A 210 -0.22 -25.69 -24.85
CA PRO A 210 1.07 -25.12 -24.50
C PRO A 210 1.78 -25.84 -23.33
N TYR A 211 1.04 -26.24 -22.30
CA TYR A 211 1.59 -27.00 -21.16
C TYR A 211 2.03 -28.40 -21.59
N VAL A 212 1.24 -29.08 -22.43
CA VAL A 212 1.59 -30.42 -22.94
C VAL A 212 2.80 -30.37 -23.86
N LEU A 213 2.93 -29.34 -24.69
CA LEU A 213 4.12 -29.15 -25.53
C LEU A 213 5.37 -28.86 -24.69
N ALA A 214 5.25 -28.08 -23.61
CA ALA A 214 6.36 -27.86 -22.68
C ALA A 214 6.79 -29.16 -21.98
N PHE A 215 5.85 -29.89 -21.37
CA PHE A 215 6.14 -31.15 -20.66
C PHE A 215 6.54 -32.33 -21.58
N ILE A 216 6.18 -32.30 -22.87
CA ILE A 216 6.48 -33.37 -23.83
C ILE A 216 7.21 -32.80 -25.06
N PRO A 217 8.53 -32.54 -24.99
CA PRO A 217 9.34 -32.05 -26.12
C PRO A 217 9.36 -32.95 -27.36
N LYS A 218 8.88 -34.19 -27.24
CA LYS A 218 8.71 -35.13 -28.36
C LYS A 218 7.58 -34.73 -29.32
N ILE A 219 6.60 -33.95 -28.85
CA ILE A 219 5.56 -33.39 -29.71
C ILE A 219 6.11 -32.08 -30.29
N GLU A 220 6.39 -32.10 -31.59
CA GLU A 220 6.98 -30.97 -32.31
C GLU A 220 5.94 -29.91 -32.67
N CYS A 221 4.84 -30.36 -33.27
CA CYS A 221 3.86 -29.50 -33.90
C CYS A 221 2.45 -30.07 -33.77
N VAL A 222 1.48 -29.20 -33.49
CA VAL A 222 0.05 -29.53 -33.51
C VAL A 222 -0.68 -28.45 -34.30
N ARG A 223 -1.24 -28.84 -35.44
CA ARG A 223 -1.98 -27.99 -36.38
C ARG A 223 -3.47 -28.27 -36.27
N ILE A 224 -4.28 -27.24 -36.07
CA ILE A 224 -5.73 -27.31 -35.95
C ILE A 224 -6.33 -26.43 -37.05
N ILE A 225 -7.20 -27.00 -37.87
CA ILE A 225 -7.87 -26.33 -38.99
C ILE A 225 -9.37 -26.43 -38.76
N ASP A 226 -10.06 -25.28 -38.69
CA ASP A 226 -11.51 -25.23 -38.62
C ASP A 226 -12.08 -24.69 -39.93
N ASN A 227 -12.58 -25.58 -40.77
CA ASN A 227 -13.13 -25.22 -42.08
C ASN A 227 -14.49 -24.54 -42.00
N ARG A 228 -15.13 -24.49 -40.81
CA ARG A 228 -16.43 -23.84 -40.58
C ARG A 228 -16.24 -22.36 -40.29
N GLU A 229 -15.23 -22.02 -39.50
CA GLU A 229 -14.83 -20.64 -39.19
C GLU A 229 -13.78 -20.08 -40.16
N ILE A 230 -13.15 -20.96 -40.98
CA ILE A 230 -12.05 -20.64 -41.90
C ILE A 230 -10.83 -20.11 -41.13
N THR A 231 -10.46 -20.81 -40.05
CA THR A 231 -9.33 -20.46 -39.17
C THR A 231 -8.29 -21.58 -39.17
N GLU A 232 -7.01 -21.20 -39.06
CA GLU A 232 -5.90 -22.13 -38.89
C GLU A 232 -5.01 -21.71 -37.70
N VAL A 233 -4.83 -22.64 -36.75
CA VAL A 233 -3.97 -22.46 -35.58
C VAL A 233 -2.89 -23.53 -35.54
N ILE A 234 -1.62 -23.12 -35.47
CA ILE A 234 -0.46 -24.02 -35.32
C ILE A 234 0.22 -23.71 -33.99
N PHE A 235 0.48 -24.75 -33.19
CA PHE A 235 1.34 -24.70 -32.02
C PHE A 235 2.62 -25.49 -32.27
N GLN A 236 3.77 -24.89 -31.96
CA GLN A 236 5.09 -25.51 -32.14
C GLN A 236 5.98 -25.28 -30.91
N ASN A 237 6.66 -26.31 -30.45
CA ASN A 237 7.63 -26.18 -29.35
C ASN A 237 8.98 -25.65 -29.87
N SER A 238 9.55 -24.67 -29.16
CA SER A 238 10.89 -24.15 -29.46
C SER A 238 11.98 -25.04 -28.86
N THR A 239 13.08 -25.23 -29.57
CA THR A 239 14.18 -26.10 -29.13
C THR A 239 15.09 -25.51 -28.03
N SER A 240 14.88 -24.25 -27.64
CA SER A 240 15.70 -23.54 -26.64
C SER A 240 14.84 -22.88 -25.57
N LYS A 241 15.14 -23.14 -24.30
CA LYS A 241 14.59 -22.39 -23.17
C LYS A 241 15.18 -20.97 -23.12
N ILE A 242 14.41 -20.06 -22.53
CA ILE A 242 14.82 -18.69 -22.17
C ILE A 242 15.06 -18.69 -20.66
N ASP A 243 16.17 -18.10 -20.22
CA ASP A 243 16.58 -17.93 -18.82
C ASP A 243 16.46 -19.23 -17.98
N ASP A 244 16.79 -20.37 -18.59
CA ASP A 244 16.69 -21.76 -18.10
C ASP A 244 15.28 -22.25 -17.67
N PHE A 245 14.35 -21.36 -17.32
CA PHE A 245 13.02 -21.70 -16.79
C PHE A 245 11.87 -21.56 -17.80
N ILE A 246 12.01 -20.76 -18.86
CA ILE A 246 10.89 -20.49 -19.77
C ILE A 246 11.01 -21.33 -21.03
N THR A 247 10.01 -22.15 -21.30
CA THR A 247 9.81 -22.89 -22.56
C THR A 247 8.87 -22.09 -23.47
N PRO A 248 9.36 -21.46 -24.56
CA PRO A 248 8.51 -20.66 -25.44
C PRO A 248 7.81 -21.54 -26.49
N ILE A 249 6.48 -21.46 -26.51
CA ILE A 249 5.61 -22.14 -27.48
C ILE A 249 5.14 -21.13 -28.52
N THR A 250 5.52 -21.35 -29.78
CA THR A 250 5.06 -20.54 -30.90
C THR A 250 3.62 -20.88 -31.24
N ARG A 251 2.73 -19.89 -31.23
CA ARG A 251 1.34 -19.98 -31.71
C ARG A 251 1.19 -19.12 -32.97
N LYS A 252 0.85 -19.75 -34.09
CA LYS A 252 0.51 -19.09 -35.35
C LYS A 252 -0.98 -19.20 -35.58
N GLU A 253 -1.64 -18.07 -35.83
CA GLU A 253 -3.09 -17.97 -36.06
C GLU A 253 -3.34 -17.01 -37.23
N ASP A 254 -3.92 -17.53 -38.32
CA ASP A 254 -4.25 -16.79 -39.54
C ASP A 254 -3.12 -15.87 -40.09
N GLY A 255 -1.87 -16.34 -39.98
CA GLY A 255 -0.67 -15.63 -40.41
C GLY A 255 -0.04 -14.68 -39.39
N THR A 256 -0.67 -14.48 -38.22
CA THR A 256 -0.08 -13.78 -37.08
C THR A 256 0.71 -14.76 -36.22
N GLU A 257 1.94 -14.42 -35.85
CA GLU A 257 2.80 -15.24 -34.97
C GLU A 257 2.89 -14.61 -33.58
N SER A 258 2.72 -15.43 -32.54
CA SER A 258 2.76 -15.04 -31.13
C SER A 258 3.52 -16.10 -30.31
N ILE A 259 4.07 -15.71 -29.16
CA ILE A 259 4.83 -16.60 -28.29
C ILE A 259 4.12 -16.71 -26.94
N ILE A 260 3.73 -17.93 -26.58
CA ILE A 260 3.23 -18.28 -25.24
C ILE A 260 4.44 -18.72 -24.42
N HIS A 261 4.67 -18.08 -23.28
CA HIS A 261 5.79 -18.39 -22.40
C HIS A 261 5.29 -19.31 -21.28
N ILE A 262 5.75 -20.56 -21.27
CA ILE A 262 5.49 -21.50 -20.18
C ILE A 262 6.71 -21.53 -19.28
N LEU A 263 6.58 -20.99 -18.07
CA LEU A 263 7.55 -21.20 -17.00
C LEU A 263 7.45 -22.66 -16.56
N GLU A 264 8.56 -23.40 -16.61
CA GLU A 264 8.67 -24.82 -16.29
C GLU A 264 9.89 -25.06 -15.39
N TYR A 265 9.71 -25.78 -14.29
CA TYR A 265 10.78 -26.18 -13.39
C TYR A 265 10.66 -27.67 -13.03
N SER A 266 11.74 -28.42 -13.19
CA SER A 266 11.74 -29.89 -13.17
C SER A 266 12.70 -30.44 -12.11
N GLY A 267 12.23 -31.44 -11.37
CA GLY A 267 13.01 -32.28 -10.46
C GLY A 267 13.45 -33.59 -11.13
N GLU A 268 13.50 -34.67 -10.34
CA GLU A 268 13.89 -36.00 -10.85
C GLU A 268 12.72 -36.71 -11.52
N ARG A 269 11.52 -36.60 -10.95
CA ARG A 269 10.31 -37.33 -11.39
C ARG A 269 9.08 -36.44 -11.53
N THR A 270 9.17 -35.21 -11.03
CA THR A 270 8.08 -34.24 -11.05
C THR A 270 8.51 -32.94 -11.74
N SER A 271 7.59 -32.30 -12.45
CA SER A 271 7.75 -30.95 -13.01
C SER A 271 6.58 -30.07 -12.61
N ILE A 272 6.82 -28.77 -12.47
CA ILE A 272 5.78 -27.77 -12.25
C ILE A 272 5.81 -26.74 -13.38
N ALA A 273 4.64 -26.21 -13.77
CA ALA A 273 4.58 -25.16 -14.80
C ALA A 273 3.43 -24.14 -14.62
N CYS A 274 3.68 -22.92 -15.08
CA CYS A 274 2.70 -21.85 -15.17
C CYS A 274 2.92 -21.04 -16.46
N GLN A 275 1.85 -20.65 -17.13
CA GLN A 275 1.95 -19.66 -18.20
C GLN A 275 2.25 -18.26 -17.61
N VAL A 276 3.17 -17.55 -18.23
CA VAL A 276 3.51 -16.15 -17.93
C VAL A 276 3.29 -15.27 -19.17
N GLU A 277 2.86 -14.04 -18.96
CA GLU A 277 2.76 -13.01 -19.99
C GLU A 277 3.98 -12.08 -19.90
N LYS A 278 4.62 -11.79 -21.03
CA LYS A 278 5.78 -10.88 -21.08
C LYS A 278 5.34 -9.50 -21.53
N GLU A 279 5.51 -8.51 -20.65
CA GLU A 279 5.38 -7.09 -20.96
C GLU A 279 6.74 -6.43 -20.73
N GLU A 280 7.34 -5.89 -21.79
CA GLU A 280 8.72 -5.36 -21.77
C GLU A 280 9.72 -6.41 -21.20
N ASP A 281 10.33 -6.13 -20.05
CA ASP A 281 11.26 -7.05 -19.35
C ASP A 281 10.62 -7.76 -18.14
N ILE A 282 9.30 -7.59 -17.92
CA ILE A 282 8.55 -8.14 -16.79
C ILE A 282 7.75 -9.38 -17.23
N TYR A 283 7.81 -10.43 -16.42
CA TYR A 283 7.00 -11.65 -16.59
C TYR A 283 5.86 -11.68 -15.55
N SER A 284 4.62 -11.50 -16.01
CA SER A 284 3.42 -11.58 -15.16
C SER A 284 2.87 -13.01 -15.12
N PHE A 285 2.65 -13.58 -13.94
CA PHE A 285 1.94 -14.86 -13.82
C PHE A 285 0.49 -14.75 -14.31
N THR A 286 0.03 -15.73 -15.09
CA THR A 286 -1.39 -15.86 -15.47
C THR A 286 -2.16 -16.71 -14.46
N SER A 287 -3.49 -16.56 -14.38
CA SER A 287 -4.32 -17.34 -13.46
C SER A 287 -4.45 -18.79 -13.91
N VAL A 288 -4.08 -19.72 -13.02
CA VAL A 288 -4.28 -21.17 -13.22
C VAL A 288 -5.63 -21.69 -12.69
N GLU A 289 -6.52 -20.82 -12.18
CA GLU A 289 -7.74 -21.23 -11.46
C GLU A 289 -8.67 -22.17 -12.24
N THR A 290 -8.77 -22.01 -13.57
CA THR A 290 -9.67 -22.79 -14.44
C THR A 290 -9.01 -23.99 -15.12
N LEU A 291 -7.69 -24.17 -14.98
CA LEU A 291 -6.95 -25.26 -15.60
C LEU A 291 -6.99 -26.52 -14.72
N PRO A 292 -6.84 -27.74 -15.28
CA PRO A 292 -6.49 -28.93 -14.49
C PRO A 292 -5.15 -28.69 -13.78
N LYS A 293 -5.00 -29.09 -12.50
CA LYS A 293 -3.75 -28.88 -11.75
C LYS A 293 -2.80 -30.07 -11.82
N LEU A 294 -3.29 -31.25 -12.19
CA LEU A 294 -2.49 -32.47 -12.24
C LEU A 294 -2.41 -32.99 -13.68
N PHE A 295 -1.21 -33.34 -14.10
CA PHE A 295 -0.88 -33.90 -15.41
C PHE A 295 -0.12 -35.21 -15.22
N CYS A 296 -0.40 -36.18 -16.08
CA CYS A 296 0.36 -37.43 -16.19
C CYS A 296 0.57 -37.67 -17.68
N ASP A 297 1.65 -37.08 -18.21
CA ASP A 297 1.85 -36.65 -19.61
C ASP A 297 0.82 -35.59 -20.06
N PHE A 298 -0.46 -35.96 -20.01
CA PHE A 298 -1.60 -35.19 -20.46
C PHE A 298 -2.45 -34.74 -19.26
N PRO A 299 -3.29 -33.71 -19.42
CA PRO A 299 -4.07 -33.15 -18.31
C PRO A 299 -5.03 -34.19 -17.71
N LEU A 300 -5.12 -34.24 -16.38
CA LEU A 300 -6.15 -35.00 -15.67
C LEU A 300 -7.41 -34.13 -15.53
N ILE A 301 -8.27 -34.15 -16.56
CA ILE A 301 -9.51 -33.35 -16.63
C ILE A 301 -10.42 -33.66 -15.43
N GLY A 302 -10.88 -32.64 -14.70
CA GLY A 302 -11.58 -32.79 -13.43
C GLY A 302 -10.72 -32.43 -12.20
N THR A 303 -9.43 -32.10 -12.39
CA THR A 303 -8.52 -31.66 -11.32
C THR A 303 -8.44 -30.14 -11.17
N GLU A 304 -9.40 -29.39 -11.71
CA GLU A 304 -9.42 -27.92 -11.63
C GLU A 304 -9.64 -27.44 -10.18
N ASN A 305 -10.41 -28.22 -9.41
CA ASN A 305 -10.65 -28.02 -7.97
C ASN A 305 -9.56 -28.65 -7.09
N PHE A 306 -8.51 -29.21 -7.68
CA PHE A 306 -7.32 -29.63 -6.94
C PHE A 306 -6.48 -28.39 -6.62
N ASN A 307 -6.83 -27.69 -5.54
CA ASN A 307 -6.23 -26.44 -5.09
C ASN A 307 -4.72 -26.57 -4.78
N PHE A 308 -3.88 -26.43 -5.81
CA PHE A 308 -2.43 -26.29 -5.75
C PHE A 308 -2.04 -24.99 -6.49
N PRO A 309 -0.99 -24.27 -6.09
CA PRO A 309 -0.68 -22.94 -6.64
C PRO A 309 -0.24 -22.91 -8.11
N ILE A 310 0.15 -24.05 -8.67
CA ILE A 310 0.76 -24.18 -10.01
C ILE A 310 0.32 -25.52 -10.65
N VAL A 311 0.50 -25.71 -11.96
CA VAL A 311 0.26 -27.01 -12.59
C VAL A 311 1.41 -27.96 -12.23
N VAL A 312 1.09 -29.20 -11.90
CA VAL A 312 2.04 -30.28 -11.56
C VAL A 312 1.93 -31.41 -12.58
N ASN A 313 3.05 -31.82 -13.16
CA ASN A 313 3.16 -33.00 -14.01
C ASN A 313 4.10 -34.04 -13.40
N SER A 314 3.70 -35.32 -13.41
CA SER A 314 4.63 -36.43 -13.24
C SER A 314 4.19 -37.62 -14.10
N PHE A 315 5.18 -38.25 -14.74
CA PHE A 315 4.97 -39.49 -15.49
C PHE A 315 4.67 -40.70 -14.57
N ASP A 316 5.09 -40.62 -13.30
CA ASP A 316 4.99 -41.70 -12.31
C ASP A 316 3.71 -41.65 -11.46
N PHE A 317 2.82 -40.66 -11.67
CA PHE A 317 1.53 -40.63 -11.00
C PHE A 317 0.69 -41.88 -11.29
N ASN A 318 -0.05 -42.34 -10.28
CA ASN A 318 -1.06 -43.39 -10.38
C ASN A 318 -2.46 -42.76 -10.40
N PRO A 319 -3.01 -42.43 -11.59
CA PRO A 319 -4.31 -41.79 -11.73
C PRO A 319 -5.47 -42.76 -11.52
N LEU A 320 -6.64 -42.20 -11.23
CA LEU A 320 -7.92 -42.90 -11.29
C LEU A 320 -8.16 -43.49 -12.69
N THR A 321 -8.97 -44.55 -12.80
CA THR A 321 -9.34 -45.17 -14.10
C THR A 321 -9.93 -44.16 -15.09
N GLU A 322 -10.69 -43.18 -14.56
CA GLU A 322 -11.28 -42.08 -15.33
C GLU A 322 -10.33 -40.91 -15.61
N ARG A 323 -9.07 -41.00 -15.18
CA ARG A 323 -8.02 -39.98 -15.34
C ARG A 323 -8.44 -38.57 -14.87
N ASN A 324 -9.30 -38.47 -13.87
CA ASN A 324 -9.82 -37.23 -13.29
C ASN A 324 -9.26 -36.90 -11.89
N GLY A 325 -8.14 -37.52 -11.53
CA GLY A 325 -7.48 -37.37 -10.24
C GLY A 325 -6.46 -38.46 -9.98
N ILE A 326 -5.86 -38.42 -8.78
CA ILE A 326 -4.89 -39.40 -8.26
C ILE A 326 -5.35 -39.85 -6.86
N TRP A 327 -5.15 -41.12 -6.50
CA TRP A 327 -5.53 -41.57 -5.15
C TRP A 327 -4.54 -41.03 -4.10
N LEU A 328 -5.08 -40.31 -3.10
CA LEU A 328 -4.34 -39.73 -1.96
C LEU A 328 -4.98 -40.12 -0.61
N LYS A 329 -5.83 -41.16 -0.59
CA LYS A 329 -6.73 -41.50 0.51
C LYS A 329 -6.85 -43.01 0.71
N LYS A 330 -5.79 -43.59 1.26
CA LYS A 330 -5.75 -44.94 1.83
C LYS A 330 -4.50 -45.05 2.70
N GLU A 331 -4.56 -45.80 3.80
CA GLU A 331 -3.36 -46.14 4.57
C GLU A 331 -2.79 -47.47 4.06
N ASN A 332 -1.45 -47.60 4.08
CA ASN A 332 -0.71 -48.80 3.65
C ASN A 332 -1.03 -49.22 2.19
N ASP A 333 -0.95 -48.26 1.27
CA ASP A 333 -1.10 -48.48 -0.16
C ASP A 333 0.06 -47.79 -0.90
N ASP A 334 0.84 -48.56 -1.66
CA ASP A 334 2.09 -48.09 -2.27
C ASP A 334 1.84 -47.05 -3.37
N GLU A 335 0.75 -47.18 -4.15
CA GLU A 335 0.40 -46.19 -5.19
C GLU A 335 0.00 -44.85 -4.56
N VAL A 336 -0.68 -44.89 -3.40
CA VAL A 336 -1.04 -43.70 -2.63
C VAL A 336 0.20 -43.04 -2.02
N ALA A 337 1.11 -43.83 -1.45
CA ALA A 337 2.37 -43.32 -0.90
C ALA A 337 3.23 -42.66 -1.99
N GLU A 338 3.30 -43.26 -3.18
CA GLU A 338 4.02 -42.70 -4.32
C GLU A 338 3.40 -41.36 -4.78
N ASN A 339 2.07 -41.31 -4.98
CA ASN A 339 1.36 -40.08 -5.31
C ASN A 339 1.57 -38.97 -4.27
N GLN A 340 1.64 -39.32 -2.98
CA GLN A 340 1.95 -38.37 -1.90
C GLN A 340 3.40 -37.86 -1.99
N ASN A 341 4.37 -38.73 -2.25
CA ASN A 341 5.78 -38.35 -2.42
C ASN A 341 5.99 -37.41 -3.61
N LEU A 342 5.36 -37.68 -4.76
CA LEU A 342 5.42 -36.82 -5.95
C LEU A 342 4.82 -35.42 -5.69
N LEU A 343 3.76 -35.32 -4.88
CA LEU A 343 3.22 -34.01 -4.46
C LEU A 343 4.13 -33.26 -3.47
N LEU A 344 4.90 -33.97 -2.65
CA LEU A 344 5.90 -33.36 -1.78
C LEU A 344 7.13 -32.87 -2.58
N GLU A 345 7.54 -33.62 -3.61
CA GLU A 345 8.51 -33.17 -4.61
C GLU A 345 8.00 -31.91 -5.33
N ALA A 346 6.76 -31.91 -5.81
CA ALA A 346 6.11 -30.73 -6.43
C ALA A 346 6.10 -29.50 -5.50
N TYR A 347 5.82 -29.70 -4.21
CA TYR A 347 5.85 -28.62 -3.23
C TYR A 347 7.27 -28.10 -3.01
N GLN A 348 8.29 -28.95 -2.92
CA GLN A 348 9.67 -28.50 -2.80
C GLN A 348 10.14 -27.74 -4.04
N LEU A 349 9.85 -28.26 -5.25
CA LEU A 349 10.12 -27.56 -6.51
C LEU A 349 9.45 -26.18 -6.56
N TYR A 350 8.23 -26.06 -6.03
CA TYR A 350 7.52 -24.79 -5.94
C TYR A 350 8.22 -23.81 -5.00
N LYS A 351 8.75 -24.25 -3.84
CA LYS A 351 9.53 -23.38 -2.94
C LYS A 351 10.79 -22.86 -3.63
N ASP A 352 11.60 -23.77 -4.16
CA ASP A 352 12.86 -23.46 -4.83
C ASP A 352 12.67 -22.49 -6.00
N LEU A 353 11.59 -22.67 -6.78
CA LEU A 353 11.21 -21.77 -7.87
C LEU A 353 10.79 -20.40 -7.34
N MET A 354 9.92 -20.35 -6.35
CA MET A 354 9.40 -19.09 -5.79
C MET A 354 10.49 -18.27 -5.10
N GLU A 355 11.46 -18.90 -4.43
CA GLU A 355 12.66 -18.23 -3.90
C GLU A 355 13.44 -17.54 -5.03
N LYS A 356 13.82 -18.29 -6.08
CA LYS A 356 14.55 -17.77 -7.25
C LYS A 356 13.81 -16.63 -7.97
N LEU A 357 12.48 -16.69 -8.04
CA LEU A 357 11.68 -15.71 -8.76
C LEU A 357 11.30 -14.48 -7.93
N SER A 358 11.36 -14.57 -6.59
CA SER A 358 11.05 -13.43 -5.72
C SER A 358 11.96 -12.23 -6.00
N GLU A 359 13.26 -12.47 -6.23
CA GLU A 359 14.29 -11.45 -6.45
C GLU A 359 14.40 -10.94 -7.91
N SER A 360 13.62 -11.49 -8.86
CA SER A 360 13.75 -11.22 -10.30
C SER A 360 12.57 -10.41 -10.89
N THR A 361 12.52 -10.22 -12.21
CA THR A 361 11.53 -9.37 -12.92
C THR A 361 10.12 -9.98 -13.04
N TYR A 362 9.75 -10.90 -12.15
CA TYR A 362 8.44 -11.55 -12.15
C TYR A 362 7.43 -10.78 -11.30
N SER A 363 6.15 -10.79 -11.69
CA SER A 363 5.06 -10.09 -11.00
C SER A 363 3.71 -10.83 -11.08
N GLN A 364 2.69 -10.31 -10.39
CA GLN A 364 1.36 -10.88 -10.25
C GLN A 364 1.33 -12.24 -9.52
N PHE A 365 2.23 -12.41 -8.53
CA PHE A 365 2.33 -13.65 -7.75
C PHE A 365 1.01 -14.10 -7.09
N TYR A 366 0.03 -13.21 -6.90
CA TYR A 366 -1.32 -13.59 -6.43
C TYR A 366 -2.00 -14.67 -7.31
N ASN A 367 -1.58 -14.83 -8.57
CA ASN A 367 -2.09 -15.89 -9.44
C ASN A 367 -1.55 -17.30 -9.09
N VAL A 368 -0.43 -17.39 -8.35
CA VAL A 368 0.29 -18.64 -8.00
C VAL A 368 0.47 -18.84 -6.48
N ILE A 369 -0.49 -18.41 -5.66
CA ILE A 369 -0.53 -18.60 -4.19
C ILE A 369 -1.82 -19.26 -3.69
N GLU A 370 -2.48 -20.05 -4.54
CA GLU A 370 -3.68 -20.77 -4.11
C GLU A 370 -3.33 -21.86 -3.09
N THR A 371 -3.86 -21.73 -1.87
CA THR A 371 -3.56 -22.61 -0.73
C THR A 371 -4.80 -23.20 -0.08
N LYS A 372 -6.00 -23.11 -0.67
CA LYS A 372 -7.19 -23.82 -0.15
C LYS A 372 -6.94 -25.33 -0.10
N ILE A 373 -7.61 -26.05 0.80
CA ILE A 373 -7.61 -27.52 0.74
C ILE A 373 -8.43 -27.93 -0.50
N PRO A 374 -7.96 -28.87 -1.35
CA PRO A 374 -8.77 -29.42 -2.42
C PRO A 374 -10.10 -30.00 -1.92
N ASN A 375 -11.18 -29.75 -2.65
CA ASN A 375 -12.50 -30.30 -2.30
C ASN A 375 -12.83 -31.50 -3.20
N VAL A 376 -12.08 -32.59 -3.01
CA VAL A 376 -12.18 -33.83 -3.81
C VAL A 376 -12.24 -35.06 -2.91
N ASP A 377 -12.97 -36.09 -3.34
CA ASP A 377 -13.27 -37.27 -2.50
C ASP A 377 -12.07 -38.21 -2.29
N TYR A 378 -11.11 -38.16 -3.21
CA TYR A 378 -9.89 -38.99 -3.22
C TYR A 378 -8.73 -38.44 -2.37
N LEU A 379 -8.93 -37.32 -1.64
CA LEU A 379 -7.91 -36.68 -0.81
C LEU A 379 -8.02 -37.02 0.69
N ASN A 380 -6.90 -37.33 1.33
CA ASN A 380 -6.75 -37.17 2.79
C ASN A 380 -6.51 -35.69 3.13
N LYS A 381 -7.57 -35.00 3.61
CA LYS A 381 -7.54 -33.57 3.92
C LYS A 381 -6.61 -33.22 5.09
N GLU A 382 -6.46 -34.10 6.08
CA GLU A 382 -5.59 -33.87 7.25
C GLU A 382 -4.11 -33.94 6.86
N TRP A 383 -3.74 -34.95 6.07
CA TRP A 383 -2.39 -35.08 5.49
C TRP A 383 -2.04 -33.85 4.64
N PHE A 384 -2.92 -33.47 3.70
CA PHE A 384 -2.66 -32.31 2.83
C PHE A 384 -2.53 -31.00 3.63
N GLN A 385 -3.36 -30.84 4.67
CA GLN A 385 -3.27 -29.66 5.53
C GLN A 385 -1.93 -29.62 6.29
N LYS A 386 -1.49 -30.75 6.84
CA LYS A 386 -0.29 -30.87 7.67
C LYS A 386 1.00 -30.77 6.86
N GLU A 387 1.11 -31.50 5.75
CA GLU A 387 2.38 -31.63 5.01
C GLU A 387 2.55 -30.60 3.89
N ILE A 388 1.45 -30.06 3.33
CA ILE A 388 1.49 -29.13 2.18
C ILE A 388 0.95 -27.75 2.56
N GLN A 389 -0.32 -27.63 2.98
CA GLN A 389 -0.96 -26.32 3.16
C GLN A 389 -0.28 -25.45 4.23
N THR A 390 -0.10 -25.97 5.45
CA THR A 390 0.48 -25.18 6.55
C THR A 390 1.92 -24.76 6.24
N PRO A 391 2.84 -25.68 5.85
CA PRO A 391 4.20 -25.29 5.45
C PRO A 391 4.24 -24.33 4.27
N MET A 392 3.36 -24.48 3.28
CA MET A 392 3.27 -23.57 2.13
C MET A 392 2.83 -22.16 2.55
N ARG A 393 1.85 -22.04 3.45
CA ARG A 393 1.41 -20.75 3.97
C ARG A 393 2.47 -20.06 4.81
N GLU A 394 3.16 -20.81 5.69
CA GLU A 394 4.26 -20.27 6.49
C GLU A 394 5.37 -19.71 5.58
N PHE A 395 5.82 -20.49 4.60
CA PHE A 395 6.77 -20.06 3.58
C PHE A 395 6.33 -18.79 2.82
N LEU A 396 5.09 -18.74 2.32
CA LEU A 396 4.59 -17.61 1.55
C LEU A 396 4.38 -16.34 2.38
N MET A 397 4.19 -16.45 3.71
CA MET A 397 4.07 -15.27 4.58
C MET A 397 5.40 -14.50 4.71
N ASP A 398 6.53 -15.20 4.60
CA ASP A 398 7.87 -14.64 4.73
C ASP A 398 8.52 -14.21 3.39
N LEU A 399 8.04 -14.74 2.26
CA LEU A 399 8.61 -14.49 0.94
C LEU A 399 8.23 -13.11 0.37
N SER A 400 9.21 -12.36 -0.15
CA SER A 400 9.00 -11.02 -0.73
C SER A 400 8.44 -11.07 -2.15
N ILE A 401 7.10 -11.17 -2.27
CA ILE A 401 6.39 -11.30 -3.55
C ILE A 401 5.28 -10.28 -3.79
N VAL A 402 4.97 -9.42 -2.81
CA VAL A 402 3.93 -8.38 -2.96
C VAL A 402 4.56 -7.10 -3.49
N GLU A 403 4.18 -6.68 -4.70
CA GLU A 403 4.68 -5.46 -5.32
C GLU A 403 4.03 -4.21 -4.71
N LEU A 404 4.82 -3.15 -4.57
CA LEU A 404 4.40 -1.81 -4.14
C LEU A 404 4.30 -0.85 -5.34
N GLU A 405 3.80 0.37 -5.13
CA GLU A 405 3.80 1.41 -6.20
C GLU A 405 5.21 1.83 -6.65
N ASN A 406 6.21 1.72 -5.77
CA ASN A 406 7.62 1.97 -6.10
C ASN A 406 8.34 0.73 -6.70
N ASP A 407 7.58 -0.28 -7.13
CA ASP A 407 8.03 -1.54 -7.73
C ASP A 407 8.95 -2.43 -6.86
N ASN A 408 9.26 -2.03 -5.63
CA ASN A 408 9.85 -2.92 -4.64
C ASN A 408 8.86 -4.01 -4.22
N LYS A 409 9.39 -5.16 -3.78
CA LYS A 409 8.61 -6.28 -3.25
C LYS A 409 8.75 -6.38 -1.74
N LYS A 410 7.66 -6.74 -1.05
CA LYS A 410 7.64 -7.06 0.38
C LYS A 410 6.91 -8.37 0.67
N ALA A 411 7.13 -8.90 1.87
CA ALA A 411 6.50 -10.11 2.35
C ALA A 411 5.02 -9.89 2.71
N ILE A 412 4.19 -10.93 2.52
CA ILE A 412 2.73 -10.84 2.78
C ILE A 412 2.44 -10.44 4.24
N LYS A 413 3.25 -10.91 5.20
CA LYS A 413 3.14 -10.54 6.61
C LYS A 413 3.29 -9.04 6.89
N ASP A 414 3.93 -8.28 6.00
CA ASP A 414 4.24 -6.86 6.20
C ASP A 414 3.24 -5.93 5.52
N ILE A 415 2.42 -6.46 4.60
CA ILE A 415 1.45 -5.72 3.80
C ILE A 415 0.01 -5.93 4.30
N TRP A 416 -0.81 -4.88 4.18
CA TRP A 416 -2.18 -4.84 4.65
C TRP A 416 -3.15 -4.96 3.47
N PHE A 417 -4.16 -5.82 3.61
CA PHE A 417 -5.10 -6.14 2.52
C PHE A 417 -6.56 -5.98 2.96
N PRO A 418 -7.43 -5.38 2.13
CA PRO A 418 -8.86 -5.30 2.43
C PRO A 418 -9.52 -6.66 2.65
N LEU A 419 -10.47 -6.72 3.59
CA LEU A 419 -11.29 -7.91 3.83
C LEU A 419 -12.05 -8.35 2.56
N LYS A 420 -12.23 -9.65 2.38
CA LYS A 420 -12.79 -10.24 1.15
C LYS A 420 -14.22 -9.80 0.88
N GLU A 421 -14.97 -9.60 1.95
CA GLU A 421 -16.40 -9.29 1.99
C GLU A 421 -16.71 -7.89 1.45
N TYR A 422 -15.72 -6.98 1.43
CA TYR A 422 -15.91 -5.62 0.94
C TYR A 422 -16.05 -5.53 -0.59
N SER A 423 -16.88 -4.60 -1.05
CA SER A 423 -17.05 -4.27 -2.47
C SER A 423 -15.76 -3.71 -3.07
N LYS A 424 -15.61 -3.78 -4.40
CA LYS A 424 -14.40 -3.28 -5.09
C LYS A 424 -14.10 -1.80 -4.78
N ASP A 425 -15.14 -0.98 -4.65
CA ASP A 425 -15.00 0.45 -4.36
C ASP A 425 -14.60 0.73 -2.91
N VAL A 426 -15.15 -0.04 -1.95
CA VAL A 426 -14.73 0.02 -0.54
C VAL A 426 -13.27 -0.43 -0.38
N LYS A 427 -12.86 -1.50 -1.10
CA LYS A 427 -11.47 -1.98 -1.12
C LYS A 427 -10.51 -0.90 -1.62
N ARG A 428 -10.83 -0.23 -2.73
CA ARG A 428 -10.02 0.87 -3.29
C ARG A 428 -9.94 2.08 -2.36
N LYS A 429 -11.03 2.50 -1.73
CA LYS A 429 -11.01 3.62 -0.77
C LYS A 429 -10.19 3.29 0.48
N LEU A 430 -10.37 2.10 1.06
CA LEU A 430 -9.54 1.64 2.19
C LEU A 430 -8.06 1.61 1.80
N TRP A 431 -7.74 1.12 0.60
CA TRP A 431 -6.39 1.13 0.08
C TRP A 431 -5.84 2.56 -0.05
N LYS A 432 -6.54 3.47 -0.74
CA LYS A 432 -6.13 4.87 -0.95
C LYS A 432 -5.74 5.53 0.37
N TYR A 433 -6.63 5.54 1.37
CA TYR A 433 -6.36 6.22 2.63
C TYR A 433 -5.24 5.58 3.47
N ASN A 434 -4.95 4.29 3.26
CA ASN A 434 -3.80 3.64 3.89
C ASN A 434 -2.51 3.82 3.08
N TYR A 435 -2.59 3.97 1.76
CA TYR A 435 -1.49 4.38 0.90
C TYR A 435 -1.04 5.80 1.26
N ASP A 436 -1.99 6.74 1.38
CA ASP A 436 -1.73 8.14 1.72
C ASP A 436 -0.98 8.29 3.06
N LEU A 437 -1.26 7.42 4.04
CA LEU A 437 -0.60 7.42 5.36
C LEU A 437 0.66 6.52 5.44
N PHE A 438 0.65 5.39 4.73
CA PHE A 438 1.67 4.34 4.83
C PHE A 438 1.90 3.70 3.43
N PRO A 439 2.54 4.42 2.47
CA PRO A 439 2.72 3.93 1.10
C PRO A 439 3.43 2.57 1.01
N GLU A 440 4.26 2.29 2.01
CA GLU A 440 5.08 1.10 2.15
C GLU A 440 4.39 -0.12 2.79
N CYS A 441 3.13 0.00 3.19
CA CYS A 441 2.37 -1.03 3.90
C CYS A 441 1.17 -1.60 3.11
N VAL A 442 0.97 -1.19 1.86
CA VAL A 442 -0.15 -1.63 1.02
C VAL A 442 0.36 -2.11 -0.35
N PRO A 443 -0.32 -3.05 -1.04
CA PRO A 443 0.13 -3.55 -2.35
C PRO A 443 -0.08 -2.49 -3.44
N LYS A 444 0.50 -2.68 -4.63
CA LYS A 444 0.20 -1.89 -5.83
C LYS A 444 -1.31 -1.88 -6.13
N GLU A 445 -1.93 -0.73 -6.40
CA GLU A 445 -3.40 -0.59 -6.56
C GLU A 445 -3.93 -1.55 -7.63
N LYS A 446 -3.21 -1.66 -8.75
CA LYS A 446 -3.58 -2.54 -9.87
C LYS A 446 -3.66 -4.02 -9.47
N HIS A 447 -2.90 -4.45 -8.46
CA HIS A 447 -2.88 -5.82 -7.94
C HIS A 447 -3.80 -6.04 -6.71
N LEU A 448 -4.32 -4.97 -6.10
CA LEU A 448 -5.08 -4.98 -4.85
C LEU A 448 -6.18 -6.05 -4.81
N ILE A 449 -6.99 -6.13 -5.87
CA ILE A 449 -8.15 -7.04 -5.94
C ILE A 449 -7.70 -8.51 -6.08
N GLY A 450 -6.62 -8.77 -6.83
CA GLY A 450 -6.03 -10.10 -6.97
C GLY A 450 -5.56 -10.65 -5.63
N TRP A 451 -4.70 -9.87 -4.94
CA TRP A 451 -4.23 -10.19 -3.59
C TRP A 451 -5.39 -10.35 -2.58
N SER A 452 -6.33 -9.41 -2.54
CA SER A 452 -7.47 -9.44 -1.61
C SER A 452 -8.28 -10.74 -1.74
N ASN A 453 -8.50 -11.23 -2.96
CA ASN A 453 -9.27 -12.45 -3.20
C ASN A 453 -8.57 -13.73 -2.72
N LYS A 454 -7.23 -13.72 -2.62
CA LYS A 454 -6.42 -14.87 -2.20
C LYS A 454 -6.14 -14.95 -0.70
N SER A 455 -6.35 -13.88 0.06
CA SER A 455 -6.04 -13.79 1.50
C SER A 455 -6.55 -14.96 2.37
N TRP A 456 -5.86 -15.26 3.46
CA TRP A 456 -6.32 -16.23 4.46
C TRP A 456 -6.15 -15.68 5.89
N SER A 457 -6.54 -16.47 6.89
CA SER A 457 -6.39 -16.11 8.30
C SER A 457 -4.94 -15.71 8.62
N ASN A 458 -4.75 -14.66 9.42
CA ASN A 458 -3.46 -14.08 9.86
C ASN A 458 -2.84 -13.04 8.91
N TRP A 459 -3.45 -12.72 7.77
CA TRP A 459 -3.06 -11.53 6.99
C TRP A 459 -3.43 -10.25 7.77
N LYS A 460 -2.60 -9.21 7.68
CA LYS A 460 -2.94 -7.88 8.22
C LYS A 460 -4.09 -7.31 7.38
N SER A 461 -5.18 -6.91 8.03
CA SER A 461 -6.41 -6.51 7.35
C SER A 461 -6.60 -4.99 7.28
N LEU A 462 -6.94 -4.48 6.10
CA LEU A 462 -7.53 -3.16 5.97
C LEU A 462 -9.03 -3.26 6.25
N SER A 463 -9.48 -2.59 7.30
CA SER A 463 -10.87 -2.48 7.70
C SER A 463 -11.18 -1.07 8.16
N TYR A 464 -12.48 -0.73 8.25
CA TYR A 464 -12.93 0.53 8.83
C TYR A 464 -12.41 0.75 10.26
N GLU A 465 -12.28 -0.33 11.05
CA GLU A 465 -11.79 -0.27 12.42
C GLU A 465 -10.27 -0.06 12.50
N GLU A 466 -9.47 -0.70 11.65
CA GLU A 466 -8.02 -0.43 11.60
C GLU A 466 -7.73 0.99 11.12
N LEU A 467 -8.41 1.47 10.06
CA LEU A 467 -8.28 2.85 9.59
C LEU A 467 -8.61 3.88 10.71
N ALA A 468 -9.63 3.61 11.53
CA ALA A 468 -9.95 4.46 12.68
C ALA A 468 -8.86 4.42 13.78
N LYS A 469 -8.25 3.26 14.03
CA LYS A 469 -7.09 3.14 14.96
C LYS A 469 -5.88 3.89 14.43
N ASP A 470 -5.61 3.81 13.13
CA ASP A 470 -4.46 4.47 12.50
C ASP A 470 -4.60 5.98 12.47
N LEU A 471 -5.81 6.51 12.25
CA LEU A 471 -6.10 7.93 12.47
C LEU A 471 -5.88 8.33 13.94
N GLN A 472 -6.33 7.53 14.91
CA GLN A 472 -6.10 7.84 16.32
C GLN A 472 -4.61 7.84 16.70
N ARG A 473 -3.77 7.03 16.05
CA ARG A 473 -2.30 7.02 16.28
C ARG A 473 -1.64 8.36 15.94
N GLN A 474 -2.22 9.14 15.03
CA GLN A 474 -1.75 10.48 14.68
C GLN A 474 -2.03 11.52 15.78
N LYS A 475 -2.91 11.25 16.75
CA LYS A 475 -3.28 12.12 17.91
C LYS A 475 -3.89 13.50 17.57
N ASN A 476 -3.36 14.26 16.62
CA ASN A 476 -3.80 15.60 16.27
C ASN A 476 -3.57 15.91 14.78
N ILE A 477 -4.07 17.07 14.36
CA ILE A 477 -4.02 17.49 12.95
C ILE A 477 -2.61 17.79 12.43
N ASP A 478 -1.67 18.22 13.28
CA ASP A 478 -0.31 18.59 12.88
C ASP A 478 0.57 17.35 12.65
N GLU A 479 0.43 16.32 13.50
CA GLU A 479 1.03 15.00 13.26
C GLU A 479 0.44 14.35 11.99
N LEU A 480 -0.90 14.39 11.79
CA LEU A 480 -1.52 13.88 10.55
C LEU A 480 -1.01 14.61 9.30
N LYS A 481 -0.95 15.95 9.34
CA LYS A 481 -0.42 16.78 8.25
C LYS A 481 1.03 16.43 7.91
N THR A 482 1.85 16.15 8.94
CA THR A 482 3.25 15.73 8.77
C THR A 482 3.32 14.36 8.10
N SER A 483 2.48 13.40 8.51
CA SER A 483 2.42 12.06 7.90
C SER A 483 1.91 12.04 6.46
N LEU A 484 1.06 12.99 6.07
CA LEU A 484 0.56 13.15 4.69
C LEU A 484 1.47 13.99 3.78
N GLU A 485 2.52 14.63 4.32
CA GLU A 485 3.39 15.61 3.64
C GLU A 485 2.64 16.78 2.94
N GLU A 486 1.44 17.12 3.41
CA GLU A 486 0.52 18.07 2.74
C GLU A 486 0.28 19.38 3.50
N ASP A 487 -0.43 20.33 2.85
CA ASP A 487 -0.86 21.55 3.53
C ASP A 487 -2.03 21.32 4.51
N GLU A 488 -2.25 22.27 5.43
CA GLU A 488 -3.31 22.16 6.45
C GLU A 488 -4.70 22.07 5.83
N ARG A 489 -4.94 22.78 4.72
CA ARG A 489 -6.24 22.82 4.07
C ARG A 489 -6.58 21.46 3.45
N LYS A 490 -5.65 20.90 2.66
CA LYS A 490 -5.79 19.57 2.06
C LYS A 490 -5.88 18.48 3.13
N THR A 491 -5.15 18.61 4.23
CA THR A 491 -5.26 17.69 5.38
C THR A 491 -6.70 17.64 5.91
N PHE A 492 -7.37 18.80 6.05
CA PHE A 492 -8.79 18.85 6.41
C PHE A 492 -9.73 18.35 5.29
N GLU A 493 -9.45 18.63 4.03
CA GLU A 493 -10.24 18.13 2.89
C GLU A 493 -10.18 16.58 2.83
N TRP A 494 -8.98 16.00 2.96
CA TRP A 494 -8.73 14.54 3.05
C TRP A 494 -9.42 13.92 4.27
N LEU A 495 -9.25 14.49 5.45
CA LEU A 495 -9.87 13.97 6.68
C LEU A 495 -11.40 13.99 6.59
N ASN A 496 -12.00 14.98 5.92
CA ASN A 496 -13.43 14.97 5.64
C ASN A 496 -13.81 13.87 4.63
N GLU A 497 -13.04 13.62 3.57
CA GLU A 497 -13.27 12.50 2.63
C GLU A 497 -13.24 11.14 3.35
N VAL A 498 -12.30 10.93 4.27
CA VAL A 498 -12.22 9.72 5.10
C VAL A 498 -13.41 9.63 6.05
N ARG A 499 -13.77 10.71 6.76
CA ARG A 499 -14.91 10.70 7.69
C ARG A 499 -16.24 10.45 6.96
N GLU A 500 -16.44 11.05 5.80
CA GLU A 500 -17.61 10.77 4.95
C GLU A 500 -17.63 9.32 4.49
N PHE A 501 -16.48 8.76 4.08
CA PHE A 501 -16.36 7.33 3.74
C PHE A 501 -16.71 6.40 4.91
N LEU A 502 -16.18 6.66 6.11
CA LEU A 502 -16.51 5.88 7.30
C LEU A 502 -18.03 5.93 7.58
N LEU A 503 -18.66 7.10 7.43
CA LEU A 503 -20.08 7.33 7.68
C LEU A 503 -21.03 6.82 6.57
N GLN A 504 -20.53 6.29 5.44
CA GLN A 504 -21.39 5.66 4.41
C GLN A 504 -22.09 4.40 4.96
N GLU A 505 -21.45 3.68 5.89
CA GLU A 505 -22.01 2.52 6.58
C GLU A 505 -22.55 2.93 7.95
N GLU A 506 -23.82 2.65 8.26
CA GLU A 506 -24.44 3.10 9.51
C GLU A 506 -23.84 2.46 10.77
N SER A 507 -23.31 1.24 10.64
CA SER A 507 -22.64 0.49 11.71
C SER A 507 -21.34 1.16 12.19
N ASN A 508 -20.65 1.85 11.29
CA ASN A 508 -19.38 2.52 11.57
C ASN A 508 -19.52 3.78 12.44
N LYS A 509 -20.74 4.28 12.70
CA LYS A 509 -20.95 5.44 13.58
C LYS A 509 -20.33 5.23 14.97
N LEU A 510 -20.38 3.99 15.47
CA LEU A 510 -19.78 3.60 16.76
C LEU A 510 -18.24 3.72 16.78
N LEU A 511 -17.57 3.76 15.62
CA LEU A 511 -16.12 3.96 15.55
C LEU A 511 -15.72 5.36 16.02
N PHE A 512 -16.56 6.38 15.78
CA PHE A 512 -16.32 7.75 16.23
C PHE A 512 -16.55 7.93 17.74
N ASP A 513 -17.38 7.07 18.34
CA ASP A 513 -17.57 7.03 19.80
C ASP A 513 -16.43 6.26 20.49
N LYS A 514 -15.86 5.26 19.81
CA LYS A 514 -14.81 4.37 20.31
C LYS A 514 -13.38 4.91 20.11
N TYR A 515 -13.13 5.61 19.01
CA TYR A 515 -11.81 6.07 18.60
C TYR A 515 -11.74 7.60 18.48
N ALA A 516 -10.65 8.17 18.96
CA ALA A 516 -10.39 9.60 18.92
C ALA A 516 -9.85 10.00 17.53
N ILE A 517 -10.77 10.38 16.63
CA ILE A 517 -10.47 10.65 15.20
C ILE A 517 -11.07 11.96 14.67
N THR A 518 -11.73 12.76 15.53
CA THR A 518 -12.27 14.07 15.13
C THR A 518 -11.52 15.18 15.86
N PRO A 519 -10.95 16.19 15.17
CA PRO A 519 -10.21 17.26 15.82
C PRO A 519 -11.11 18.26 16.54
N SER A 520 -10.69 18.60 17.76
CA SER A 520 -11.09 19.80 18.48
C SER A 520 -10.58 21.07 17.79
N ARG A 521 -10.96 22.26 18.30
CA ARG A 521 -10.42 23.54 17.80
C ARG A 521 -8.92 23.69 18.03
N ASN A 522 -8.39 23.03 19.06
CA ASN A 522 -6.95 22.98 19.33
C ASN A 522 -6.25 21.89 18.50
N GLY A 523 -6.92 21.25 17.52
CA GLY A 523 -6.34 20.28 16.59
C GLY A 523 -6.23 18.84 17.13
N GLU A 524 -6.21 18.68 18.45
CA GLU A 524 -6.23 17.40 19.16
C GLU A 524 -7.46 16.55 18.80
N PHE A 525 -7.24 15.28 18.46
CA PHE A 525 -8.31 14.33 18.13
C PHE A 525 -9.01 13.83 19.40
N LYS A 526 -10.34 13.74 19.31
CA LYS A 526 -11.26 13.38 20.39
C LYS A 526 -12.35 12.44 19.87
N THR A 527 -13.02 11.75 20.77
CA THR A 527 -14.21 10.95 20.42
C THR A 527 -15.45 11.85 20.28
N THR A 528 -16.53 11.35 19.66
CA THR A 528 -17.81 12.07 19.56
C THR A 528 -18.37 12.51 20.91
N SER A 529 -18.19 11.71 21.96
CA SER A 529 -18.76 11.97 23.29
C SER A 529 -18.03 13.08 24.06
N GLU A 530 -16.77 13.37 23.70
CA GLU A 530 -15.97 14.47 24.24
C GLU A 530 -16.23 15.80 23.51
N LEU A 531 -16.88 15.77 22.35
CA LEU A 531 -16.95 16.86 21.39
C LEU A 531 -18.33 17.52 21.29
N PHE A 532 -18.31 18.85 21.15
CA PHE A 532 -19.51 19.68 21.11
C PHE A 532 -19.53 20.67 19.94
N ILE A 533 -20.72 20.90 19.38
CA ILE A 533 -20.98 21.97 18.42
C ILE A 533 -21.07 23.32 19.16
N ASP A 534 -20.27 24.29 18.71
CA ASP A 534 -20.36 25.68 19.16
C ASP A 534 -21.60 26.38 18.59
N LYS A 535 -22.62 26.55 19.44
CA LYS A 535 -23.70 27.54 19.24
C LYS A 535 -23.57 28.76 20.17
N ILE A 536 -22.48 28.87 20.91
CA ILE A 536 -22.15 30.02 21.75
C ILE A 536 -21.94 31.24 20.84
N LYS A 537 -21.17 31.05 19.75
CA LYS A 537 -20.82 32.06 18.73
C LYS A 537 -20.17 33.33 19.31
N ASP A 538 -19.62 33.22 20.52
CA ASP A 538 -19.06 34.33 21.28
C ASP A 538 -17.60 34.00 21.60
N LYS A 539 -16.66 34.75 21.01
CA LYS A 539 -15.22 34.53 21.20
C LYS A 539 -14.75 35.01 22.57
N GLU A 540 -15.43 35.99 23.15
CA GLU A 540 -15.03 36.67 24.37
C GLU A 540 -15.38 35.79 25.58
N LEU A 541 -16.58 35.22 25.61
CA LEU A 541 -16.95 34.23 26.63
C LEU A 541 -16.03 33.00 26.63
N ILE A 542 -15.58 32.52 25.46
CA ILE A 542 -14.61 31.41 25.36
C ILE A 542 -13.24 31.83 25.91
N LYS A 543 -12.77 33.06 25.63
CA LYS A 543 -11.53 33.62 26.18
C LYS A 543 -11.60 33.80 27.70
N ILE A 544 -12.73 34.29 28.23
CA ILE A 544 -12.99 34.45 29.67
C ILE A 544 -12.90 33.09 30.38
N LEU A 545 -13.56 32.06 29.86
CA LEU A 545 -13.53 30.73 30.50
C LEU A 545 -12.13 30.08 30.44
N ARG A 546 -11.38 30.29 29.35
CA ARG A 546 -9.98 29.86 29.25
C ARG A 546 -9.10 30.51 30.31
N LEU A 547 -9.30 31.81 30.59
CA LEU A 547 -8.59 32.51 31.67
C LEU A 547 -9.00 32.03 33.08
N LEU A 548 -10.24 31.54 33.25
CA LEU A 548 -10.71 30.84 34.45
C LEU A 548 -10.19 29.38 34.56
N GLY A 549 -9.23 28.98 33.71
CA GLY A 549 -8.56 27.69 33.77
C GLY A 549 -9.28 26.54 33.07
N GLU A 550 -10.18 26.79 32.12
CA GLU A 550 -10.86 25.76 31.33
C GLU A 550 -10.96 26.15 29.85
N ASP A 551 -10.14 25.54 28.97
CA ASP A 551 -10.17 25.86 27.55
C ASP A 551 -11.25 25.07 26.80
N TRP A 552 -12.36 25.72 26.47
CA TRP A 552 -13.41 25.08 25.68
C TRP A 552 -13.02 24.79 24.23
N ASN A 553 -11.88 25.29 23.74
CA ASN A 553 -11.36 24.88 22.43
C ASN A 553 -10.90 23.40 22.39
N ASP A 554 -10.63 22.77 23.54
CA ASP A 554 -10.33 21.33 23.64
C ASP A 554 -11.55 20.42 23.41
N ILE A 555 -12.76 20.93 23.69
CA ILE A 555 -14.03 20.17 23.60
C ILE A 555 -14.95 20.67 22.48
N LEU A 556 -14.70 21.85 21.92
CA LEU A 556 -15.45 22.35 20.77
C LEU A 556 -14.84 21.83 19.47
N ILE A 557 -15.69 21.40 18.54
CA ILE A 557 -15.27 20.81 17.26
C ILE A 557 -14.60 21.87 16.36
N ASN A 558 -13.59 21.45 15.61
CA ASN A 558 -12.96 22.29 14.60
C ASN A 558 -13.96 22.71 13.50
N LYS A 559 -13.92 23.98 13.09
CA LYS A 559 -14.86 24.53 12.09
C LYS A 559 -14.63 23.99 10.68
N SER A 560 -13.45 23.43 10.41
CA SER A 560 -13.09 22.83 9.12
C SER A 560 -13.63 21.39 8.94
N ILE A 561 -14.31 20.83 9.94
CA ILE A 561 -14.86 19.47 9.91
C ILE A 561 -16.34 19.47 9.52
N ALA A 562 -16.72 18.57 8.62
CA ALA A 562 -18.11 18.38 8.19
C ALA A 562 -19.02 17.93 9.34
N ASN A 563 -20.18 18.59 9.46
CA ASN A 563 -21.12 18.46 10.57
C ASN A 563 -21.57 17.02 10.82
N GLY A 564 -21.40 16.55 12.06
CA GLY A 564 -21.97 15.30 12.57
C GLY A 564 -23.06 15.52 13.63
N ARG A 565 -23.58 14.44 14.21
CA ARG A 565 -24.52 14.50 15.34
C ARG A 565 -23.76 14.57 16.65
N TYR A 566 -23.48 15.78 17.12
CA TYR A 566 -22.80 16.03 18.39
C TYR A 566 -23.73 16.76 19.37
N HIS A 567 -23.38 16.71 20.66
CA HIS A 567 -24.03 17.57 21.65
C HIS A 567 -23.70 19.04 21.38
N ILE A 568 -24.56 19.93 21.83
CA ILE A 568 -24.44 21.37 21.58
C ILE A 568 -23.99 22.05 22.88
N LYS A 569 -23.10 23.03 22.75
CA LYS A 569 -22.88 24.05 23.78
C LYS A 569 -23.51 25.36 23.32
N GLU A 570 -24.40 25.92 24.11
CA GLU A 570 -25.05 27.21 23.90
C GLU A 570 -24.48 28.28 24.86
N LYS A 571 -24.82 29.55 24.64
CA LYS A 571 -24.42 30.65 25.54
C LYS A 571 -24.79 30.39 27.01
N LYS A 572 -25.87 29.65 27.27
CA LYS A 572 -26.29 29.24 28.63
C LYS A 572 -25.28 28.35 29.33
N ASP A 573 -24.68 27.41 28.60
CA ASP A 573 -23.76 26.42 29.18
C ASP A 573 -22.45 27.09 29.58
N ILE A 574 -21.92 27.97 28.71
CA ILE A 574 -20.68 28.70 29.02
C ILE A 574 -20.91 29.71 30.14
N ALA A 575 -22.05 30.42 30.14
CA ALA A 575 -22.41 31.33 31.21
C ALA A 575 -22.56 30.61 32.56
N SER A 576 -23.13 29.39 32.55
CA SER A 576 -23.25 28.55 33.74
C SER A 576 -21.87 28.09 34.25
N GLN A 577 -20.95 27.66 33.38
CA GLN A 577 -19.60 27.27 33.83
C GLN A 577 -18.75 28.46 34.29
N ILE A 578 -18.81 29.60 33.59
CA ILE A 578 -18.20 30.86 34.07
C ILE A 578 -18.77 31.19 35.46
N THR A 579 -20.10 31.12 35.65
CA THR A 579 -20.75 31.34 36.96
C THR A 579 -20.27 30.36 38.03
N LEU A 580 -20.04 29.09 37.70
CA LEU A 580 -19.51 28.10 38.64
C LEU A 580 -18.04 28.37 39.01
N LYS A 581 -17.19 28.67 38.03
CA LYS A 581 -15.76 28.99 38.23
C LYS A 581 -15.55 30.31 38.97
N VAL A 582 -16.40 31.30 38.71
CA VAL A 582 -16.37 32.61 39.39
C VAL A 582 -16.86 32.49 40.84
N ASN A 583 -17.91 31.72 41.11
CA ASN A 583 -18.38 31.51 42.49
C ASN A 583 -17.48 30.54 43.30
N ASN A 584 -16.82 29.57 42.64
CA ASN A 584 -15.91 28.60 43.26
C ASN A 584 -14.52 28.61 42.57
N PRO A 585 -13.74 29.69 42.73
CA PRO A 585 -12.42 29.80 42.09
C PRO A 585 -11.45 28.75 42.64
N SER A 586 -10.79 28.02 41.74
CA SER A 586 -9.74 27.04 42.11
C SER A 586 -8.45 27.73 42.55
N ARG A 587 -8.15 28.89 41.95
CA ARG A 587 -7.15 29.89 42.38
C ARG A 587 -7.69 31.28 42.04
N LYS A 588 -7.31 32.29 42.83
CA LYS A 588 -7.47 33.71 42.52
C LYS A 588 -6.10 34.24 42.10
N ASP A 589 -5.82 34.23 40.81
CA ASP A 589 -4.57 34.70 40.23
C ASP A 589 -4.84 35.83 39.21
N GLU A 590 -3.79 36.35 38.55
CA GLU A 590 -3.97 37.40 37.55
C GLU A 590 -4.91 37.01 36.40
N ASN A 591 -5.00 35.72 36.06
CA ASN A 591 -5.88 35.25 35.00
C ASN A 591 -7.35 35.25 35.45
N TYR A 592 -7.61 34.91 36.72
CA TYR A 592 -8.92 35.12 37.33
C TYR A 592 -9.33 36.60 37.27
N ASN A 593 -8.44 37.53 37.66
CA ASN A 593 -8.75 38.96 37.61
C ASN A 593 -9.01 39.42 36.16
N LYS A 594 -8.14 39.05 35.20
CA LYS A 594 -8.32 39.30 33.75
C LYS A 594 -9.64 38.73 33.21
N ALA A 595 -10.12 37.60 33.74
CA ALA A 595 -11.40 37.03 33.36
C ALA A 595 -12.61 37.84 33.91
N ILE A 596 -12.54 38.37 35.13
CA ILE A 596 -13.59 39.21 35.72
C ILE A 596 -13.69 40.56 34.99
N ILE A 597 -12.56 41.15 34.59
CA ILE A 597 -12.50 42.40 33.82
C ILE A 597 -13.22 42.24 32.47
N LEU A 598 -12.77 41.26 31.68
CA LEU A 598 -13.37 40.95 30.38
C LEU A 598 -14.85 40.56 30.50
N LEU A 599 -15.28 39.96 31.63
CA LEU A 599 -16.68 39.65 31.89
C LEU A 599 -17.51 40.90 32.22
N SER A 600 -16.93 41.89 32.92
CA SER A 600 -17.56 43.19 33.16
C SER A 600 -17.69 43.99 31.86
N GLU A 601 -16.64 44.08 31.04
CA GLU A 601 -16.67 44.69 29.70
C GLU A 601 -17.74 44.01 28.82
N TRP A 602 -17.83 42.67 28.87
CA TRP A 602 -18.86 41.92 28.15
C TRP A 602 -20.28 42.22 28.69
N PHE A 603 -20.45 42.47 30.00
CA PHE A 603 -21.73 42.91 30.58
C PHE A 603 -22.13 44.35 30.25
N GLU A 604 -21.19 45.21 29.85
CA GLU A 604 -21.48 46.58 29.44
C GLU A 604 -21.81 46.66 27.94
N ASN A 605 -21.15 45.82 27.13
CA ASN A 605 -21.35 45.76 25.68
C ASN A 605 -22.54 44.91 25.20
N ASN A 606 -23.20 44.13 26.08
CA ASN A 606 -24.32 43.25 25.72
C ASN A 606 -25.66 43.67 26.35
N ASN A 607 -26.77 43.15 25.81
CA ASN A 607 -28.12 43.54 26.25
C ASN A 607 -28.38 43.15 27.73
N PRO A 608 -28.76 44.10 28.61
CA PRO A 608 -29.03 43.84 30.03
C PRO A 608 -30.03 42.72 30.31
N ASP A 609 -31.00 42.46 29.42
CA ASP A 609 -31.98 41.40 29.60
C ASP A 609 -31.47 40.02 29.16
N GLU A 610 -30.54 39.95 28.20
CA GLU A 610 -29.80 38.73 27.86
C GLU A 610 -28.86 38.35 29.02
N ILE A 611 -28.16 39.34 29.58
CA ILE A 611 -27.23 39.15 30.71
C ILE A 611 -27.96 38.65 31.96
N LYS A 612 -29.09 39.26 32.36
CA LYS A 612 -29.89 38.81 33.52
C LYS A 612 -30.38 37.36 33.37
N HIS A 613 -30.61 36.90 32.15
CA HIS A 613 -31.11 35.55 31.84
C HIS A 613 -29.98 34.51 31.72
N LEU A 614 -28.77 34.92 31.31
CA LEU A 614 -27.59 34.04 31.23
C LEU A 614 -26.80 33.97 32.56
N PHE A 615 -26.72 35.09 33.27
CA PHE A 615 -25.83 35.30 34.42
C PHE A 615 -26.59 35.88 35.62
N SER A 616 -27.75 35.32 36.00
CA SER A 616 -28.64 35.90 37.03
C SER A 616 -27.93 36.20 38.36
N ASP A 617 -27.00 35.33 38.76
CA ASP A 617 -26.32 35.43 40.05
C ASP A 617 -25.09 36.34 39.98
N LEU A 618 -24.27 36.23 38.93
CA LEU A 618 -23.15 37.15 38.72
C LEU A 618 -23.65 38.57 38.45
N TYR A 619 -24.78 38.76 37.74
CA TYR A 619 -25.36 40.09 37.50
C TYR A 619 -25.86 40.76 38.78
N ARG A 620 -26.43 39.99 39.72
CA ARG A 620 -26.80 40.50 41.05
C ARG A 620 -25.58 40.87 41.88
N LYS A 621 -24.53 40.07 41.79
CA LYS A 621 -23.24 40.32 42.46
C LYS A 621 -22.29 41.17 41.64
N LYS A 622 -22.67 41.77 40.49
CA LYS A 622 -21.69 42.33 39.54
C LYS A 622 -20.84 43.43 40.17
N ALA A 623 -21.48 44.29 40.96
CA ALA A 623 -20.79 45.32 41.74
C ALA A 623 -19.89 44.71 42.82
N GLU A 624 -20.32 43.64 43.50
CA GLU A 624 -19.53 42.96 44.54
C GLU A 624 -18.33 42.19 43.96
N LEU A 625 -18.52 41.49 42.85
CA LEU A 625 -17.48 40.73 42.14
C LEU A 625 -16.43 41.67 41.58
N PHE A 626 -16.88 42.73 40.90
CA PHE A 626 -15.99 43.79 40.44
C PHE A 626 -15.26 44.40 41.63
N MET A 627 -15.96 44.93 42.66
CA MET A 627 -15.36 45.48 43.90
C MET A 627 -14.45 44.53 44.69
N ASN A 628 -14.56 43.21 44.53
CA ASN A 628 -13.70 42.23 45.20
C ASN A 628 -12.47 41.83 44.37
N THR A 629 -12.46 42.13 43.07
CA THR A 629 -11.21 42.36 42.32
C THR A 629 -10.58 43.74 42.66
N ILE A 630 -11.03 44.41 43.76
CA ILE A 630 -10.61 45.74 44.26
C ILE A 630 -10.23 45.81 45.77
N LEU A 631 -8.94 45.62 46.13
CA LEU A 631 -8.14 45.79 47.38
C LEU A 631 -8.05 47.24 47.89
N ASP A 632 -7.49 48.18 47.11
CA ASP A 632 -7.51 49.63 47.38
C ASP A 632 -8.95 50.15 47.26
N LYS A 633 -9.70 49.88 48.32
CA LYS A 633 -11.07 50.32 48.52
C LYS A 633 -11.16 51.81 48.83
N GLU A 634 -10.04 52.53 49.02
CA GLU A 634 -10.06 53.96 49.29
C GLU A 634 -10.32 54.82 48.05
N SER A 635 -9.73 54.45 46.90
CA SER A 635 -9.87 55.21 45.65
C SER A 635 -11.33 55.29 45.19
N LEU A 636 -12.11 54.22 45.39
CA LEU A 636 -13.54 54.16 45.06
C LEU A 636 -14.42 54.98 46.01
N TYR A 637 -14.08 55.03 47.30
CA TYR A 637 -14.77 55.86 48.29
C TYR A 637 -14.55 57.37 48.06
N ARG A 638 -13.47 57.77 47.37
CA ARG A 638 -13.26 59.16 46.94
C ARG A 638 -14.21 59.54 45.79
N ILE A 639 -14.38 58.65 44.81
CA ILE A 639 -15.22 58.86 43.62
C ILE A 639 -16.72 58.98 43.99
N MET A 640 -17.21 58.14 44.92
CA MET A 640 -18.60 58.21 45.39
C MET A 640 -18.94 59.48 46.21
N LYS A 641 -17.95 60.28 46.62
CA LYS A 641 -18.13 61.46 47.49
C LYS A 641 -18.12 62.79 46.74
N SER A 642 -17.74 62.79 45.47
CA SER A 642 -17.80 63.94 44.57
C SER A 642 -19.09 63.89 43.75
N ASP A 643 -20.02 64.82 43.99
CA ASP A 643 -21.29 64.98 43.25
C ASP A 643 -21.06 65.17 41.75
N THR A 644 -20.90 64.06 41.03
CA THR A 644 -20.53 64.04 39.62
C THR A 644 -21.40 63.02 38.88
N ASP A 645 -22.03 63.48 37.81
CA ASP A 645 -23.03 62.73 37.05
C ASP A 645 -22.44 61.45 36.45
N LEU A 646 -22.98 60.29 36.88
CA LEU A 646 -22.53 58.94 36.48
C LEU A 646 -22.50 58.75 34.95
N SER A 647 -23.34 59.47 34.19
CA SER A 647 -23.34 59.42 32.72
C SER A 647 -22.06 59.96 32.08
N LYS A 648 -21.31 60.83 32.78
CA LYS A 648 -20.01 61.35 32.32
C LYS A 648 -18.84 60.45 32.73
N VAL A 649 -18.98 59.73 33.84
CA VAL A 649 -17.97 58.77 34.31
C VAL A 649 -18.02 57.50 33.46
N ALA A 650 -19.21 57.00 33.11
CA ALA A 650 -19.37 55.87 32.19
C ALA A 650 -18.67 56.12 30.85
N LYS A 651 -18.81 57.33 30.28
CA LYS A 651 -18.12 57.72 29.05
C LYS A 651 -16.58 57.73 29.17
N ALA A 652 -16.06 58.11 30.34
CA ALA A 652 -14.61 58.09 30.60
C ALA A 652 -14.06 56.68 30.86
N ILE A 653 -14.93 55.70 31.15
CA ILE A 653 -14.59 54.28 31.32
C ILE A 653 -14.70 53.54 29.97
N ASP A 654 -15.71 53.84 29.14
CA ASP A 654 -15.75 53.43 27.72
C ASP A 654 -14.47 53.87 26.98
N ASP A 655 -13.97 55.07 27.28
CA ASP A 655 -12.72 55.61 26.74
C ASP A 655 -11.44 55.06 27.42
N ASN A 656 -11.52 54.35 28.56
CA ASN A 656 -10.37 53.75 29.29
C ASN A 656 -10.80 52.69 30.36
N PRO A 657 -10.82 51.38 30.01
CA PRO A 657 -11.37 50.34 30.91
C PRO A 657 -10.56 49.98 32.17
N HIS A 658 -9.26 50.31 32.25
CA HIS A 658 -8.34 49.74 33.27
C HIS A 658 -8.27 50.48 34.62
N LEU A 659 -9.26 51.29 34.96
CA LEU A 659 -9.20 52.15 36.17
C LEU A 659 -9.35 51.40 37.51
N LEU A 660 -9.61 50.09 37.52
CA LEU A 660 -10.12 49.38 38.70
C LEU A 660 -9.44 48.03 39.04
N ASP A 661 -8.24 47.73 38.47
CA ASP A 661 -7.63 46.36 38.50
C ASP A 661 -6.28 46.14 39.21
N ASN A 662 -5.56 47.17 39.70
CA ASN A 662 -4.37 47.11 40.58
C ASN A 662 -4.59 46.36 41.93
N ILE A 663 -5.57 45.48 41.97
CA ILE A 663 -6.52 45.54 43.04
C ILE A 663 -7.13 44.14 43.42
N GLU A 664 -6.59 42.98 43.00
CA GLU A 664 -6.32 41.87 43.98
C GLU A 664 -4.84 41.46 44.01
N SER A 665 -4.04 42.19 43.23
CA SER A 665 -2.62 42.01 43.02
C SER A 665 -1.75 42.74 44.06
N SER A 666 -2.20 43.87 44.63
CA SER A 666 -1.36 44.80 45.42
C SER A 666 -0.61 44.21 46.62
N GLU A 667 -1.08 43.17 47.32
CA GLU A 667 -0.27 42.59 48.42
C GLU A 667 0.87 41.68 47.93
N GLN A 668 0.62 40.82 46.93
CA GLN A 668 1.67 39.98 46.34
C GLN A 668 2.62 40.78 45.44
N LEU A 669 2.11 41.80 44.74
CA LEU A 669 2.94 42.80 44.08
C LEU A 669 3.72 43.62 45.10
N LYS A 670 3.16 44.08 46.22
CA LYS A 670 3.98 44.75 47.26
C LYS A 670 5.12 43.87 47.75
N SER A 671 4.94 42.56 47.95
CA SER A 671 6.07 41.69 48.31
C SER A 671 7.15 41.61 47.21
N LEU A 672 6.77 41.44 45.94
CA LEU A 672 7.74 41.37 44.83
C LEU A 672 8.41 42.73 44.53
N LEU A 673 7.63 43.81 44.57
CA LEU A 673 8.12 45.20 44.47
C LEU A 673 9.09 45.53 45.62
N THR A 674 8.84 45.02 46.85
CA THR A 674 9.75 45.24 47.99
C THR A 674 11.00 44.33 47.94
N GLU A 675 10.91 43.14 47.36
CA GLU A 675 12.06 42.23 47.23
C GLU A 675 13.03 42.67 46.12
N TYR A 676 12.54 43.36 45.09
CA TYR A 676 13.34 43.86 43.95
C TYR A 676 13.44 45.40 43.85
N ASP A 677 13.00 46.12 44.89
CA ASP A 677 12.99 47.60 45.04
C ASP A 677 12.35 48.40 43.87
N LEU A 678 11.29 47.83 43.30
CA LEU A 678 10.44 48.42 42.26
C LEU A 678 9.25 49.15 42.90
N LYS A 679 8.65 50.11 42.19
CA LYS A 679 7.67 51.05 42.78
C LYS A 679 6.24 50.91 42.27
N ASP A 680 6.05 50.31 41.09
CA ASP A 680 4.74 50.17 40.46
C ASP A 680 4.68 48.96 39.50
N ILE A 681 3.46 48.50 39.21
CA ILE A 681 3.14 47.40 38.27
C ILE A 681 3.71 47.66 36.86
N SER A 682 3.88 48.92 36.47
CA SER A 682 4.47 49.31 35.19
C SER A 682 5.90 48.77 34.98
N GLU A 683 6.71 48.67 36.03
CA GLU A 683 8.07 48.10 35.93
C GLU A 683 8.04 46.58 35.73
N LEU A 684 7.06 45.88 36.33
CA LEU A 684 6.88 44.44 36.14
C LEU A 684 6.46 44.10 34.70
N ARG A 685 5.68 44.99 34.06
CA ARG A 685 5.22 44.84 32.67
C ARG A 685 6.38 44.95 31.68
N ASN A 686 7.28 45.92 31.87
CA ASN A 686 8.50 46.07 31.06
C ASN A 686 9.41 44.82 31.13
N ILE A 687 9.51 44.16 32.29
CA ILE A 687 10.32 42.95 32.46
C ILE A 687 9.73 41.76 31.67
N ILE A 688 8.41 41.61 31.64
CA ILE A 688 7.74 40.53 30.90
C ILE A 688 7.80 40.79 29.39
N GLU A 689 7.57 42.04 28.95
CA GLU A 689 7.62 42.42 27.53
C GLU A 689 9.06 42.32 26.96
N ALA A 690 10.11 42.53 27.78
CA ALA A 690 11.51 42.29 27.41
C ALA A 690 11.90 40.81 27.21
N SER A 691 11.05 39.85 27.58
CA SER A 691 11.39 38.41 27.55
C SER A 691 11.01 37.66 26.27
N ASN A 692 10.09 38.21 25.46
CA ASN A 692 9.53 37.54 24.28
C ASN A 692 9.71 38.38 23.02
N ASN A 693 10.82 38.16 22.29
CA ASN A 693 10.95 38.13 20.81
C ASN A 693 12.46 38.13 20.45
N ARG A 694 13.15 37.19 19.77
CA ARG A 694 12.86 35.95 19.01
C ARG A 694 11.42 35.40 19.07
N VAL A 695 10.82 35.24 17.87
CA VAL A 695 9.38 35.17 17.58
C VAL A 695 8.81 36.57 17.25
N PHE A 696 7.54 36.67 16.88
CA PHE A 696 6.82 37.76 16.20
C PHE A 696 7.03 39.18 16.78
N ILE A 697 7.87 40.01 16.14
CA ILE A 697 8.15 41.39 16.59
C ILE A 697 6.93 42.30 16.35
N GLN A 698 6.23 42.65 17.43
CA GLN A 698 5.50 43.92 17.54
C GLN A 698 6.50 45.07 17.71
N LYS A 699 6.18 46.23 17.15
CA LYS A 699 6.89 47.49 17.42
C LYS A 699 6.77 47.86 18.90
N SER A 700 7.85 48.34 19.51
CA SER A 700 7.93 48.68 20.94
C SER A 700 8.17 50.17 21.19
N GLU A 701 7.99 50.62 22.44
CA GLU A 701 8.41 51.96 22.87
C GLU A 701 9.93 52.03 23.08
N LEU A 702 10.50 53.25 23.04
CA LEU A 702 11.94 53.51 23.14
C LEU A 702 12.35 53.66 24.61
N THR A 703 13.15 52.71 25.14
CA THR A 703 13.56 52.70 26.56
C THR A 703 14.81 53.54 26.84
N GLN A 704 15.14 53.80 28.12
CA GLN A 704 16.37 54.52 28.49
C GLN A 704 17.62 53.68 28.19
N GLU A 705 17.46 52.37 28.32
CA GLU A 705 18.40 51.31 27.99
C GLU A 705 18.69 51.26 26.49
N ASP A 706 17.66 51.39 25.65
CA ASP A 706 17.81 51.47 24.19
C ASP A 706 18.52 52.76 23.78
N LEU A 707 18.21 53.90 24.39
CA LEU A 707 18.90 55.18 24.15
C LEU A 707 20.39 55.07 24.52
N ALA A 708 20.73 54.48 25.67
CA ALA A 708 22.11 54.23 26.09
C ALA A 708 22.84 53.25 25.15
N GLY A 709 22.14 52.19 24.73
CA GLY A 709 22.64 51.21 23.76
C GLY A 709 22.90 51.83 22.39
N LEU A 710 21.99 52.68 21.89
CA LEU A 710 22.09 53.38 20.60
C LEU A 710 23.08 54.55 20.64
N GLY A 711 23.40 55.10 21.82
CA GLY A 711 24.35 56.20 22.00
C GLY A 711 23.69 57.59 22.02
N ILE A 712 22.37 57.61 22.09
CA ILE A 712 21.53 58.79 21.94
C ILE A 712 21.47 59.54 23.27
N THR A 713 21.97 60.77 23.27
CA THR A 713 22.10 61.62 24.48
C THR A 713 21.40 62.97 24.35
N SER A 714 20.71 63.20 23.23
CA SER A 714 19.90 64.40 22.99
C SER A 714 18.71 64.09 22.07
N LEU A 715 17.78 65.03 21.99
CA LEU A 715 16.62 64.93 21.07
C LEU A 715 17.03 65.02 19.60
N GLU A 716 18.04 65.82 19.27
CA GLU A 716 18.57 65.96 17.91
C GLU A 716 19.25 64.65 17.46
N ASP A 717 19.99 63.99 18.37
CA ASP A 717 20.57 62.66 18.15
C ASP A 717 19.49 61.57 17.92
N LEU A 718 18.28 61.72 18.51
CA LEU A 718 17.16 60.80 18.35
C LEU A 718 16.42 61.01 17.02
N GLU A 719 16.18 62.27 16.64
CA GLU A 719 15.58 62.62 15.35
C GLU A 719 16.46 62.18 14.17
N GLU A 720 17.78 62.21 14.32
CA GLU A 720 18.72 61.63 13.37
C GLU A 720 18.57 60.10 13.27
N ALA A 721 18.50 59.41 14.42
CA ALA A 721 18.43 57.95 14.47
C ALA A 721 17.12 57.36 13.90
N LEU A 722 16.01 58.11 13.98
CA LEU A 722 14.71 57.69 13.45
C LEU A 722 14.57 57.91 11.93
N LYS A 723 15.58 58.46 11.23
CA LYS A 723 15.59 58.57 9.76
C LYS A 723 15.89 57.24 9.06
N ASP A 724 16.50 56.29 9.74
CA ASP A 724 16.73 54.93 9.23
C ASP A 724 15.42 54.13 9.20
N LYS A 725 15.11 53.51 8.05
CA LYS A 725 13.83 52.81 7.84
C LYS A 725 13.70 51.53 8.64
N ASP A 726 14.79 50.83 8.91
CA ASP A 726 14.74 49.58 9.67
C ASP A 726 14.57 49.89 11.15
N LEU A 727 15.26 50.90 11.70
CA LEU A 727 15.01 51.37 13.08
C LEU A 727 13.62 52.01 13.24
N SER A 728 13.17 52.84 12.29
CA SER A 728 11.81 53.40 12.27
C SER A 728 10.73 52.31 12.21
N SER A 729 11.06 51.14 11.65
CA SER A 729 10.16 49.98 11.63
C SER A 729 10.12 49.21 12.96
N MET A 730 11.07 49.44 13.88
CA MET A 730 11.15 48.76 15.18
C MET A 730 10.43 49.51 16.31
N PHE A 731 10.40 50.85 16.28
CA PHE A 731 9.90 51.65 17.41
C PHE A 731 8.63 52.48 17.09
N HIS A 732 7.82 52.74 18.12
CA HIS A 732 6.57 53.52 18.06
C HIS A 732 6.70 54.91 18.75
N GLU A 733 7.17 55.90 17.99
CA GLU A 733 7.16 57.34 18.34
C GLU A 733 7.92 57.77 19.62
N SER A 734 8.24 59.07 19.72
CA SER A 734 9.23 59.61 20.67
C SER A 734 8.61 60.08 21.99
N ASN A 735 8.87 59.37 23.09
CA ASN A 735 8.63 59.88 24.44
C ASN A 735 9.80 60.76 24.90
N ASN A 736 9.61 62.09 24.89
CA ASN A 736 10.64 63.09 25.20
C ASN A 736 10.98 63.14 26.71
N ASN A 737 11.67 62.11 27.21
CA ASN A 737 12.04 61.98 28.62
C ASN A 737 13.48 62.42 28.85
N VAL A 738 13.67 63.67 29.32
CA VAL A 738 14.99 64.27 29.60
C VAL A 738 15.84 63.39 30.55
N ASN A 739 15.22 62.68 31.49
CA ASN A 739 15.94 61.79 32.41
C ASN A 739 16.55 60.56 31.70
N ALA A 740 15.95 60.09 30.60
CA ALA A 740 16.46 58.98 29.81
C ALA A 740 17.74 59.35 29.07
N PHE A 741 17.79 60.56 28.50
CA PHE A 741 19.00 61.10 27.87
C PHE A 741 20.12 61.34 28.90
N LEU A 742 19.80 61.84 30.10
CA LEU A 742 20.77 61.99 31.20
C LEU A 742 21.30 60.64 31.72
N TYR A 743 20.47 59.59 31.70
CA TYR A 743 20.88 58.23 32.04
C TYR A 743 21.84 57.64 30.99
N ALA A 744 21.48 57.76 29.71
CA ALA A 744 22.32 57.36 28.58
C ALA A 744 23.67 58.12 28.59
N GLU A 745 23.64 59.44 28.74
CA GLU A 745 24.84 60.30 28.82
C GLU A 745 25.77 59.88 29.97
N LYS A 746 25.21 59.55 31.14
CA LYS A 746 25.98 59.06 32.30
C LYS A 746 26.65 57.72 32.02
N LEU A 747 25.96 56.76 31.41
CA LEU A 747 26.53 55.44 31.09
C LEU A 747 27.61 55.52 30.01
N ILE A 748 27.37 56.30 28.95
CA ILE A 748 28.32 56.53 27.86
C ILE A 748 29.57 57.24 28.39
N SER A 749 29.41 58.29 29.20
CA SER A 749 30.52 59.00 29.84
C SER A 749 31.34 58.10 30.77
N ARG A 750 30.67 57.26 31.59
CA ARG A 750 31.35 56.29 32.46
C ARG A 750 32.14 55.27 31.66
N ALA A 751 31.55 54.70 30.61
CA ALA A 751 32.20 53.70 29.76
C ALA A 751 33.43 54.30 29.07
N LYS A 752 33.29 55.50 28.48
CA LYS A 752 34.39 56.24 27.84
C LYS A 752 35.52 56.52 28.84
N GLN A 753 35.20 57.05 30.02
CA GLN A 753 36.21 57.33 31.06
C GLN A 753 36.92 56.06 31.55
N ARG A 754 36.20 54.99 31.91
CA ARG A 754 36.81 53.73 32.38
C ARG A 754 37.65 53.04 31.31
N ILE A 755 37.27 53.16 30.03
CA ILE A 755 38.08 52.66 28.92
C ILE A 755 39.37 53.46 28.80
N ILE A 756 39.34 54.80 28.90
CA ILE A 756 40.55 55.63 28.91
C ILE A 756 41.46 55.26 30.09
N GLU A 757 40.93 55.23 31.32
CA GLU A 757 41.66 54.83 32.53
C GLU A 757 42.26 53.42 32.41
N HIS A 758 41.63 52.50 31.66
CA HIS A 758 42.20 51.17 31.40
C HIS A 758 43.25 51.18 30.30
N LEU A 759 43.09 51.97 29.23
CA LEU A 759 44.08 52.07 28.16
C LEU A 759 45.39 52.68 28.67
N GLU A 760 45.32 53.65 29.58
CA GLU A 760 46.48 54.22 30.29
C GLU A 760 47.25 53.19 31.15
N THR A 761 46.64 52.05 31.53
CA THR A 761 47.34 50.97 32.24
C THR A 761 47.98 49.92 31.33
N LEU A 762 47.93 50.11 30.01
CA LEU A 762 48.45 49.17 29.01
C LEU A 762 49.61 49.79 28.22
N ASP A 763 50.83 49.27 28.42
CA ASP A 763 52.07 49.75 27.78
C ASP A 763 52.05 49.80 26.23
N GLU A 764 51.06 49.16 25.58
CA GLU A 764 50.91 49.15 24.12
C GLU A 764 50.13 50.36 23.56
N TYR A 765 49.50 51.19 24.41
CA TYR A 765 48.76 52.40 24.04
C TYR A 765 49.43 53.66 24.59
N ASP A 766 49.68 54.63 23.72
CA ASP A 766 50.07 55.99 24.08
C ASP A 766 48.83 56.91 23.99
N CYS A 767 48.38 57.38 25.15
CA CYS A 767 47.24 58.29 25.32
C CYS A 767 47.67 59.75 25.57
N SER A 768 48.94 60.11 25.36
CA SER A 768 49.45 61.45 25.68
C SER A 768 48.86 62.60 24.84
N GLU A 769 48.31 62.30 23.67
CA GLU A 769 47.66 63.25 22.75
C GLU A 769 46.16 62.94 22.57
N ILE A 770 45.51 62.36 23.58
CA ILE A 770 44.12 61.89 23.49
C ILE A 770 43.14 63.03 23.13
N ASP A 771 42.39 62.82 22.04
CA ASP A 771 41.30 63.69 21.60
C ASP A 771 39.96 63.03 21.96
N THR A 772 39.31 63.57 22.99
CA THR A 772 37.99 63.15 23.45
C THR A 772 36.83 63.85 22.75
N ASP A 773 37.09 64.89 21.95
CA ASP A 773 36.05 65.77 21.40
C ASP A 773 35.56 65.33 20.01
N ILE A 774 36.16 64.29 19.43
CA ILE A 774 35.77 63.71 18.13
C ILE A 774 34.28 63.31 18.08
N SER A 775 33.80 62.61 19.11
CA SER A 775 32.37 62.31 19.29
C SER A 775 32.08 61.88 20.74
N LYS A 776 30.80 61.82 21.12
CA LYS A 776 30.41 61.35 22.46
C LYS A 776 30.79 59.88 22.73
N THR A 777 30.87 59.04 21.68
CA THR A 777 31.17 57.60 21.75
C THR A 777 32.50 57.20 21.11
N SER A 778 33.25 58.15 20.53
CA SER A 778 34.53 57.92 19.87
C SER A 778 35.68 58.67 20.55
N ILE A 779 36.90 58.16 20.38
CA ILE A 779 38.16 58.74 20.84
C ILE A 779 39.19 58.64 19.71
N GLY A 780 40.05 59.65 19.56
CA GLY A 780 41.23 59.61 18.68
C GLY A 780 42.46 60.19 19.37
N GLY A 781 43.51 60.47 18.61
CA GLY A 781 44.82 60.90 19.16
C GLY A 781 45.56 59.81 19.97
N ILE A 782 45.01 58.60 20.05
CA ILE A 782 45.62 57.46 20.70
C ILE A 782 46.54 56.75 19.69
N LYS A 783 47.78 56.46 20.10
CA LYS A 783 48.73 55.71 19.26
C LYS A 783 48.99 54.33 19.87
N LYS A 784 48.58 53.28 19.17
CA LYS A 784 48.89 51.90 19.55
C LYS A 784 50.20 51.48 18.87
N ASN A 785 51.20 51.11 19.66
CA ASN A 785 52.55 50.80 19.17
C ASN A 785 53.14 51.87 18.21
N GLY A 786 52.81 53.14 18.43
CA GLY A 786 53.25 54.27 17.60
C GLY A 786 52.42 54.55 16.34
N GLN A 787 51.39 53.75 16.05
CA GLN A 787 50.44 53.95 14.95
C GLN A 787 49.13 54.55 15.49
N GLU A 788 48.63 55.60 14.85
CA GLU A 788 47.38 56.26 15.25
C GLU A 788 46.18 55.32 15.04
N ILE A 789 45.32 55.24 16.06
CA ILE A 789 44.10 54.44 16.07
C ILE A 789 42.88 55.25 16.49
N PHE A 790 41.71 54.84 16.02
CA PHE A 790 40.43 55.36 16.50
C PHE A 790 39.73 54.32 17.37
N ILE A 791 39.16 54.75 18.49
CA ILE A 791 38.45 53.85 19.41
C ILE A 791 36.99 54.26 19.51
N VAL A 792 36.08 53.32 19.25
CA VAL A 792 34.65 53.46 19.56
C VAL A 792 34.39 52.77 20.91
N THR A 793 33.80 53.50 21.84
CA THR A 793 33.52 53.07 23.21
C THR A 793 32.01 52.94 23.44
N ARG A 794 31.54 51.77 23.88
CA ARG A 794 30.11 51.53 24.17
C ARG A 794 29.86 50.92 25.56
N PRO A 795 28.84 51.39 26.31
CA PRO A 795 28.40 50.70 27.52
C PRO A 795 27.80 49.33 27.15
N SER A 796 28.06 48.31 27.98
CA SER A 796 27.61 46.93 27.79
C SER A 796 26.90 46.34 29.02
N ASP A 797 26.43 47.24 29.90
CA ASP A 797 25.68 46.96 31.14
C ASP A 797 24.52 45.97 30.93
N ASN A 798 23.87 46.05 29.76
CA ASN A 798 22.70 45.24 29.41
C ASN A 798 23.05 43.95 28.68
N ASN A 799 24.30 43.49 28.73
CA ASN A 799 24.84 42.30 28.05
C ASN A 799 24.83 42.32 26.50
N PHE A 800 24.43 43.43 25.88
CA PHE A 800 24.57 43.70 24.46
C PHE A 800 25.06 45.14 24.22
N ILE A 801 25.45 45.43 22.97
CA ILE A 801 25.80 46.77 22.50
C ILE A 801 25.09 47.02 21.16
N ILE A 802 24.78 48.28 20.86
CA ILE A 802 24.27 48.68 19.54
C ILE A 802 25.26 49.69 18.95
N VAL A 803 25.69 49.45 17.71
CA VAL A 803 26.52 50.40 16.95
C VAL A 803 25.65 50.91 15.81
N TYR A 804 25.15 52.13 15.96
CA TYR A 804 24.10 52.66 15.11
C TYR A 804 24.58 53.78 14.19
N TYR A 805 25.30 54.77 14.72
CA TYR A 805 25.63 55.98 13.96
C TYR A 805 26.52 55.69 12.75
N GLY A 806 26.26 56.41 11.65
CA GLY A 806 27.08 56.34 10.44
C GLY A 806 28.55 56.62 10.76
N SER A 807 28.82 57.71 11.49
CA SER A 807 30.17 58.09 11.91
C SER A 807 30.92 57.03 12.73
N GLU A 808 30.25 56.19 13.51
CA GLU A 808 30.89 55.07 14.22
C GLU A 808 31.20 53.90 13.29
N LYS A 809 30.32 53.62 12.34
CA LYS A 809 30.51 52.59 11.32
C LYS A 809 31.64 52.99 10.37
N ASP A 810 31.65 54.25 9.93
CA ASP A 810 32.71 54.86 9.13
C ASP A 810 34.06 54.85 9.87
N ILE A 811 34.06 55.10 11.18
CA ILE A 811 35.27 54.97 12.00
C ILE A 811 35.74 53.51 12.08
N LEU A 812 34.83 52.56 12.28
CA LEU A 812 35.14 51.13 12.39
C LEU A 812 35.50 50.47 11.04
N ASP A 813 35.28 51.14 9.92
CA ASP A 813 35.72 50.72 8.57
C ASP A 813 37.20 51.07 8.31
N TYR A 814 37.80 51.98 9.08
CA TYR A 814 39.24 52.22 9.02
C TYR A 814 40.04 51.01 9.53
N GLU A 815 41.11 50.66 8.81
CA GLU A 815 42.01 49.54 9.11
C GLU A 815 42.57 49.55 10.56
N ASN A 816 42.65 50.73 11.17
CA ASN A 816 43.24 50.98 12.49
C ASN A 816 42.19 51.44 13.52
N ALA A 817 41.04 50.77 13.54
CA ALA A 817 39.97 51.05 14.51
C ALA A 817 39.74 49.91 15.52
N GLU A 818 39.34 50.25 16.75
CA GLU A 818 38.99 49.28 17.79
C GLU A 818 37.65 49.58 18.46
N LEU A 819 36.85 48.54 18.71
CA LEU A 819 35.60 48.62 19.48
C LEU A 819 35.82 48.11 20.91
N TRP A 820 35.55 48.95 21.90
CA TRP A 820 35.75 48.67 23.33
C TRP A 820 34.46 48.82 24.13
N VAL A 821 34.30 47.97 25.15
CA VAL A 821 33.10 47.95 25.99
C VAL A 821 33.41 47.89 27.49
N ASP A 822 32.55 48.52 28.29
CA ASP A 822 32.57 48.54 29.75
C ASP A 822 31.15 48.33 30.30
N ASN A 823 31.01 47.63 31.42
CA ASN A 823 29.73 47.42 32.14
C ASN A 823 29.79 47.94 33.59
N GLY A 824 30.77 48.77 33.93
CA GLY A 824 30.97 49.31 35.28
C GLY A 824 31.45 48.30 36.34
N ILE A 825 31.42 47.00 36.07
CA ILE A 825 31.73 45.92 37.02
C ILE A 825 33.04 45.23 36.63
N ASP A 826 33.13 44.73 35.40
CA ASP A 826 34.32 44.11 34.84
C ASP A 826 35.40 45.14 34.47
N THR A 827 36.64 44.68 34.32
CA THR A 827 37.66 45.42 33.55
C THR A 827 37.16 45.61 32.10
N PRO A 828 37.29 46.79 31.48
CA PRO A 828 36.85 47.02 30.10
C PRO A 828 37.49 46.04 29.10
N LYS A 829 36.78 45.69 28.03
CA LYS A 829 37.17 44.60 27.12
C LYS A 829 37.05 45.03 25.66
N ARG A 830 38.07 44.75 24.84
CA ARG A 830 37.99 44.86 23.38
C ARG A 830 37.04 43.80 22.81
N ILE A 831 36.20 44.23 21.87
CA ILE A 831 35.41 43.35 21.01
C ILE A 831 36.14 43.19 19.67
N THR A 832 36.44 41.95 19.30
CA THR A 832 37.09 41.60 18.03
C THR A 832 36.09 40.94 17.09
N LEU A 833 36.30 41.05 15.77
CA LEU A 833 35.44 40.40 14.77
C LEU A 833 35.27 38.89 15.04
N GLY A 834 36.33 38.18 15.40
CA GLY A 834 36.25 36.77 15.78
C GLY A 834 35.41 36.48 17.02
N ARG A 835 35.26 37.44 17.94
CA ARG A 835 34.34 37.35 19.09
C ARG A 835 32.91 37.65 18.69
N VAL A 836 32.69 38.61 17.77
CA VAL A 836 31.37 38.86 17.17
C VAL A 836 30.88 37.59 16.47
N LEU A 837 31.65 37.02 15.54
CA LEU A 837 31.27 35.80 14.79
C LEU A 837 30.97 34.60 15.69
N LYS A 838 31.74 34.40 16.78
CA LYS A 838 31.47 33.35 17.78
C LYS A 838 30.18 33.58 18.56
N ASN A 839 29.88 34.83 18.94
CA ASN A 839 28.71 35.15 19.74
C ASN A 839 27.42 35.23 18.90
N THR A 840 27.50 35.67 17.64
CA THR A 840 26.34 35.79 16.74
C THR A 840 26.06 34.52 15.94
N GLY A 841 27.04 33.61 15.80
CA GLY A 841 26.91 32.40 14.99
C GLY A 841 26.98 32.63 13.48
N ILE A 842 27.34 33.84 13.03
CA ILE A 842 27.46 34.18 11.61
C ILE A 842 28.60 33.37 10.99
N ASN A 843 28.25 32.42 10.13
CA ASN A 843 29.16 31.50 9.44
C ASN A 843 29.22 31.70 7.92
N LYS A 844 28.44 32.65 7.39
CA LYS A 844 28.51 33.15 6.02
C LYS A 844 28.56 34.67 6.07
N ILE A 845 29.67 35.23 5.59
CA ILE A 845 29.90 36.67 5.50
C ILE A 845 29.94 37.00 4.00
N PRO A 846 29.03 37.85 3.48
CA PRO A 846 29.22 38.42 2.15
C PRO A 846 30.40 39.39 2.18
N VAL A 847 31.30 39.27 1.22
CA VAL A 847 32.48 40.14 1.01
C VAL A 847 32.36 40.77 -0.37
#